data_AF-A0A6A5ZZA1-F1
#
_entry.id   AF-A0A6A5ZZA1-F1
#
_cell.length_a   1.000
_cell.length_b   1.000
_cell.length_c   1.000
_cell.angle_alpha   90.00
_cell.angle_beta   90.00
_cell.angle_gamma   90.00
#
_symmetry.space_group_name_H-M   'P 1'
#
loop_
_entity.id
_entity.type
_entity.pdbx_description
1 polymer ?
#
loop_
_entity_poly.entity_id
_entity_poly.type
_entity_poly.pdbx_seq_one_letter_code
_entity_poly.pdbx_strand_id
1 'polypeptide(L)'
;MSDEESSEDEVVVDEVVRSDQGMITEPQVENDLVDDTVEDEDSENSRNSEDEDGDADVVSQSSKLSWSQASDLDKHGWTGLIHNDPHDTDSMREWEEEQSYDPTKVKIESLQWIDRCRCLGFNPEAQGITKAFISGRGRYTDLGEFAVERPGSDPNDTKDTQHYCYHSWDSGEEVAFPFHEACYDILARSLGYTHSRDIDKDLMYSVMAQNSAGDKGGLEVDYGSTRGGEQFWESRSGEEYLVCDPGPTTGLQNVLQSMLPAKLFDNDSTPLEFSHKVHQDPLSILPYDVLHGVFEYMSLKDTLSLMQASWYVFTSTREPAFWKQMMVLQIFPWFWESRTLLTDTIYPPDFDFKGLVLWLDKATTPEFGLAGPLKGIANRRRIWNVCQELVTYYIEKIFPVEIIEPNDEDVKAILDGARSLHMPAFMHPQPESTSTVHAQLIQSWGEIAHRTSDLDTYWTEDGALVGIALTFGSEQRVFGSTTKHKCHSLHIPSRNWITEIRVGINEVDLSNENWSNPWHEQGTGIRDIIAIRRISITLASGKTKTMSWHNRATAERSLSVLPGMHLIGLTGRTAPSGVITHLGLLQAPAPSFPSSSCSLSPKCPSAQLRLWACTSIRAPHNGAMHPIWSHPTLTVHDLPPSVPPTLFPADILPHQALLWAQRPAEYQSLMRISVLQIPIPTGIAPDGTLRTTPDIVAIRPGHNWTFGTPSHIGIQGPVPAQDPAWNSASSAHDLPTPRSLHEKFKPFDDAFTQHFAIDGPGGEVVTEVHVSEDVRAFKLRTNREREGHFGAQNVGGGWAVKKAEEGELVVGLTACFGEASGYGHVARRYSHWRLTEMGVLTVRIDGGR
;
A
#
# COMPACT_ATOMS: atom_id res chain seq x y z
N MET A 1 -37.50 -8.38 59.65
CA MET A 1 -38.34 -9.59 59.49
C MET A 1 -37.75 -10.38 58.34
N SER A 2 -36.81 -11.29 58.57
CA SER A 2 -36.31 -11.81 59.85
C SER A 2 -34.85 -12.23 59.70
N ASP A 3 -34.04 -11.77 60.65
CA ASP A 3 -33.03 -12.49 61.45
C ASP A 3 -31.84 -13.11 60.66
N GLU A 4 -30.59 -12.65 60.76
CA GLU A 4 -29.63 -12.54 61.89
C GLU A 4 -28.86 -13.83 62.27
N GLU A 5 -27.54 -13.62 62.39
CA GLU A 5 -26.51 -14.33 63.19
C GLU A 5 -25.95 -15.73 62.85
N SER A 6 -24.62 -15.70 62.60
CA SER A 6 -23.57 -16.53 63.24
C SER A 6 -23.33 -17.98 62.80
N SER A 7 -22.06 -18.27 62.49
CA SER A 7 -21.20 -19.12 63.35
C SER A 7 -19.74 -19.05 62.90
N GLU A 8 -18.84 -18.63 63.80
CA GLU A 8 -17.41 -18.96 63.72
C GLU A 8 -17.20 -20.41 64.17
N ASP A 9 -16.16 -21.09 63.67
CA ASP A 9 -15.54 -22.22 64.38
C ASP A 9 -14.07 -22.38 63.95
N GLU A 10 -13.23 -22.87 64.86
CA GLU A 10 -11.77 -22.64 64.86
C GLU A 10 -10.97 -23.93 65.22
N VAL A 11 -9.66 -23.92 64.90
CA VAL A 11 -8.56 -24.76 65.46
C VAL A 11 -8.32 -26.22 64.95
N VAL A 12 -7.03 -26.61 65.07
CA VAL A 12 -6.40 -27.96 65.11
C VAL A 12 -5.91 -28.48 63.75
N VAL A 13 -4.66 -28.24 63.31
CA VAL A 13 -3.34 -28.74 63.80
C VAL A 13 -3.16 -30.25 63.65
N ASP A 14 -2.23 -30.67 62.78
CA ASP A 14 -1.36 -31.82 63.09
C ASP A 14 -0.01 -31.73 62.32
N GLU A 15 1.07 -32.19 62.97
CA GLU A 15 2.47 -32.01 62.53
C GLU A 15 3.27 -33.32 62.69
N VAL A 16 3.76 -33.91 61.59
CA VAL A 16 4.76 -35.01 61.58
C VAL A 16 5.61 -34.86 60.30
N VAL A 17 6.92 -34.55 60.25
CA VAL A 17 8.16 -34.86 61.01
C VAL A 17 8.99 -36.02 60.42
N ARG A 18 10.27 -35.73 60.11
CA ARG A 18 11.42 -36.63 59.73
C ARG A 18 11.41 -37.21 58.30
N SER A 19 12.54 -37.48 57.61
CA SER A 19 14.00 -37.21 57.79
C SER A 19 14.75 -37.66 56.48
N ASP A 20 16.07 -37.55 56.23
CA ASP A 20 17.28 -37.14 56.97
C ASP A 20 18.47 -36.86 55.98
N GLN A 21 19.56 -36.20 56.44
CA GLN A 21 20.96 -36.18 55.90
C GLN A 21 21.26 -35.83 54.41
N GLY A 22 22.42 -35.25 54.01
CA GLY A 22 23.59 -34.73 54.73
C GLY A 22 24.88 -34.69 53.84
N MET A 23 25.82 -33.75 54.13
CA MET A 23 27.17 -33.54 53.52
C MET A 23 27.20 -33.03 52.05
N ILE A 24 27.90 -31.96 51.63
CA ILE A 24 29.25 -31.37 51.88
C ILE A 24 30.40 -32.16 51.23
N THR A 25 31.06 -31.58 50.20
CA THR A 25 32.53 -31.31 50.12
C THR A 25 32.93 -30.60 48.80
N GLU A 26 33.90 -29.68 48.87
CA GLU A 26 34.74 -29.22 47.74
C GLU A 26 35.80 -30.28 47.34
N PRO A 27 36.45 -30.19 46.17
CA PRO A 27 37.83 -29.62 46.11
C PRO A 27 38.05 -28.73 44.86
N GLN A 28 38.87 -27.67 44.90
CA GLN A 28 40.35 -27.57 44.87
C GLN A 28 41.07 -28.00 43.56
N VAL A 29 41.78 -27.00 43.03
CA VAL A 29 42.92 -26.91 42.09
C VAL A 29 43.85 -28.11 41.98
N GLU A 30 44.30 -28.41 40.75
CA GLU A 30 45.65 -28.96 40.49
C GLU A 30 46.23 -28.46 39.15
N ASN A 31 47.56 -28.34 39.05
CA ASN A 31 48.33 -27.92 37.87
C ASN A 31 49.07 -29.13 37.27
N ASP A 32 49.34 -29.11 35.96
CA ASP A 32 50.55 -29.64 35.28
C ASP A 32 50.42 -29.24 33.78
N LEU A 33 51.31 -28.50 33.11
CA LEU A 33 52.76 -28.60 32.81
C LEU A 33 53.12 -29.48 31.59
N VAL A 34 54.21 -29.06 30.90
CA VAL A 34 54.93 -29.70 29.74
C VAL A 34 54.30 -29.42 28.34
N ASP A 35 55.03 -29.09 27.26
CA ASP A 35 56.36 -28.44 26.99
C ASP A 35 56.45 -28.13 25.46
N ASP A 36 57.57 -27.58 24.98
CA ASP A 36 58.06 -27.45 23.58
C ASP A 36 57.37 -26.44 22.63
N THR A 37 58.03 -25.60 21.81
CA THR A 37 59.43 -25.08 21.74
C THR A 37 59.51 -23.96 20.65
N VAL A 38 60.31 -22.90 20.88
CA VAL A 38 61.33 -22.25 19.95
C VAL A 38 60.83 -21.81 18.53
N GLU A 39 60.94 -20.58 18.00
CA GLU A 39 62.06 -19.62 17.72
C GLU A 39 61.44 -18.18 17.64
N ASP A 40 61.94 -17.11 18.26
CA ASP A 40 63.18 -16.29 18.07
C ASP A 40 63.07 -15.09 17.07
N GLU A 41 63.90 -14.06 17.32
CA GLU A 41 64.27 -12.86 16.53
C GLU A 41 63.40 -11.55 16.56
N ASP A 42 63.84 -10.67 17.47
CA ASP A 42 64.42 -9.33 17.21
C ASP A 42 63.60 -8.07 16.82
N SER A 43 63.58 -7.12 17.78
CA SER A 43 64.21 -5.77 17.76
C SER A 43 63.34 -4.74 18.51
N GLU A 44 63.77 -4.21 19.67
CA GLU A 44 64.62 -3.00 19.83
C GLU A 44 64.14 -1.77 19.02
N ASN A 45 64.01 -0.55 19.55
CA ASN A 45 64.72 0.05 20.69
C ASN A 45 64.06 1.34 21.23
N SER A 46 64.34 1.65 22.51
CA SER A 46 64.41 3.01 23.11
C SER A 46 63.14 3.87 23.27
N ARG A 47 63.07 4.85 24.18
CA ARG A 47 63.46 4.99 25.62
C ARG A 47 63.16 6.44 26.04
N ASN A 48 62.68 6.64 27.28
CA ASN A 48 62.70 7.91 28.04
C ASN A 48 61.90 9.08 27.40
N SER A 49 61.50 10.14 28.10
CA SER A 49 61.19 10.47 29.51
C SER A 49 60.29 11.73 29.43
N GLU A 50 59.69 12.36 30.44
CA GLU A 50 60.02 12.57 31.85
C GLU A 50 58.75 13.15 32.53
N ASP A 51 58.61 13.02 33.84
CA ASP A 51 57.47 13.54 34.61
C ASP A 51 57.57 15.07 34.83
N GLU A 52 56.43 15.77 35.05
CA GLU A 52 56.35 16.82 36.08
C GLU A 52 54.89 17.17 36.44
N ASP A 53 54.66 17.46 37.71
CA ASP A 53 53.34 17.51 38.38
C ASP A 53 52.56 18.84 38.23
N GLY A 54 51.24 18.79 38.48
CA GLY A 54 50.38 19.96 38.61
C GLY A 54 49.07 19.65 39.36
N ASP A 55 48.96 20.13 40.60
CA ASP A 55 47.89 19.81 41.58
C ASP A 55 46.45 20.23 41.23
N ALA A 56 45.50 19.46 41.78
CA ALA A 56 44.12 19.80 42.20
C ALA A 56 43.16 20.44 41.15
N ASP A 57 41.93 19.95 40.96
CA ASP A 57 40.93 19.86 42.03
C ASP A 57 39.75 18.91 41.71
N VAL A 58 39.01 18.49 42.74
CA VAL A 58 37.90 17.51 42.61
C VAL A 58 36.60 18.19 42.16
N VAL A 59 36.18 17.98 40.91
CA VAL A 59 34.83 18.35 40.43
C VAL A 59 34.15 17.19 39.68
N SER A 60 32.91 16.92 40.08
CA SER A 60 31.99 15.86 39.65
C SER A 60 32.13 15.32 38.21
N GLN A 61 32.33 14.01 38.09
CA GLN A 61 32.10 13.24 36.87
C GLN A 61 30.59 13.17 36.57
N SER A 62 30.05 14.12 35.81
CA SER A 62 28.63 14.10 35.41
C SER A 62 28.31 14.74 34.05
N SER A 63 29.33 15.18 33.28
CA SER A 63 29.14 16.11 32.14
C SER A 63 29.82 15.71 30.82
N LYS A 64 30.14 14.42 30.60
CA LYS A 64 30.85 13.93 29.40
C LYS A 64 30.10 12.86 28.57
N LEU A 65 28.82 13.11 28.27
CA LEU A 65 28.10 12.51 27.12
C LEU A 65 27.24 13.57 26.41
N SER A 66 27.84 14.73 26.17
CA SER A 66 27.47 15.57 25.03
C SER A 66 27.94 14.87 23.74
N TRP A 67 27.44 15.25 22.56
CA TRP A 67 27.84 14.71 21.25
C TRP A 67 29.29 15.10 20.83
N SER A 68 30.26 14.91 21.72
CA SER A 68 31.65 15.35 21.58
C SER A 68 32.52 14.37 20.79
N GLN A 69 32.17 14.19 19.51
CA GLN A 69 33.10 13.80 18.43
C GLN A 69 33.09 14.92 17.38
N ALA A 70 33.39 16.14 17.84
CA ALA A 70 33.16 17.38 17.11
C ALA A 70 34.40 17.86 16.33
N SER A 71 34.91 17.04 15.40
CA SER A 71 35.92 17.50 14.41
C SER A 71 36.13 16.60 13.19
N ASP A 72 35.86 15.29 13.26
CA ASP A 72 36.57 14.30 12.44
C ASP A 72 35.84 13.77 11.19
N LEU A 73 35.02 14.60 10.52
CA LEU A 73 34.58 14.30 9.15
C LEU A 73 35.58 14.93 8.16
N ASP A 74 36.32 14.10 7.42
CA ASP A 74 37.06 14.58 6.26
C ASP A 74 36.07 15.17 5.25
N LYS A 75 36.39 16.36 4.71
CA LYS A 75 35.46 17.18 3.91
C LYS A 75 35.18 16.62 2.50
N HIS A 76 35.31 15.31 2.32
CA HIS A 76 35.28 14.63 1.02
C HIS A 76 33.99 13.82 0.78
N GLY A 77 33.04 13.82 1.73
CA GLY A 77 31.76 13.10 1.60
C GLY A 77 30.86 13.60 0.45
N TRP A 78 30.75 14.92 0.27
CA TRP A 78 29.84 15.56 -0.70
C TRP A 78 30.55 16.49 -1.73
N THR A 79 31.88 16.43 -1.84
CA THR A 79 32.64 17.23 -2.84
C THR A 79 32.48 16.75 -4.29
N GLY A 80 31.56 15.83 -4.56
CA GLY A 80 31.11 15.51 -5.94
C GLY A 80 30.34 16.65 -6.61
N LEU A 81 29.71 17.54 -5.84
CA LEU A 81 28.95 18.69 -6.38
C LEU A 81 29.81 19.79 -7.05
N ILE A 82 31.14 19.68 -7.01
CA ILE A 82 32.08 20.54 -7.76
C ILE A 82 33.26 19.71 -8.26
N HIS A 83 33.01 18.56 -8.90
CA HIS A 83 34.03 17.87 -9.67
C HIS A 83 34.10 18.48 -11.08
N ASN A 84 35.27 18.99 -11.48
CA ASN A 84 35.60 19.21 -12.88
C ASN A 84 36.71 18.20 -13.21
N ASP A 85 36.36 16.98 -13.62
CA ASP A 85 37.37 16.12 -14.21
C ASP A 85 37.67 16.66 -15.64
N PRO A 86 38.95 16.91 -15.99
CA PRO A 86 39.31 17.23 -17.36
C PRO A 86 38.97 16.11 -18.38
N HIS A 87 38.55 14.93 -17.92
CA HIS A 87 38.07 13.82 -18.75
C HIS A 87 36.55 13.74 -18.93
N ASP A 88 35.75 14.57 -18.24
CA ASP A 88 34.29 14.57 -18.39
C ASP A 88 33.86 14.99 -19.80
N THR A 89 32.93 14.23 -20.37
CA THR A 89 32.32 14.53 -21.68
C THR A 89 31.29 15.65 -21.55
N ASP A 90 31.04 16.42 -22.61
CA ASP A 90 30.06 17.51 -22.57
C ASP A 90 28.65 17.03 -22.14
N SER A 91 28.25 15.81 -22.51
CA SER A 91 27.00 15.19 -22.07
C SER A 91 26.95 14.81 -20.58
N MET A 92 28.09 14.59 -19.93
CA MET A 92 28.15 14.38 -18.47
C MET A 92 28.00 15.72 -17.75
N ARG A 93 28.63 16.78 -18.27
CA ARG A 93 28.50 18.14 -17.71
C ARG A 93 27.10 18.71 -17.85
N GLU A 94 26.43 18.49 -18.98
CA GLU A 94 25.01 18.86 -19.15
C GLU A 94 24.12 18.13 -18.11
N TRP A 95 24.38 16.83 -17.87
CA TRP A 95 23.65 16.06 -16.86
C TRP A 95 23.94 16.52 -15.42
N GLU A 96 25.20 16.83 -15.09
CA GLU A 96 25.59 17.37 -13.78
C GLU A 96 25.01 18.77 -13.53
N GLU A 97 24.96 19.64 -14.55
CA GLU A 97 24.30 20.95 -14.44
C GLU A 97 22.79 20.80 -14.21
N GLU A 98 22.13 19.87 -14.92
CA GLU A 98 20.71 19.55 -14.71
C GLU A 98 20.40 18.88 -13.35
N GLN A 99 21.37 18.14 -12.77
CA GLN A 99 21.23 17.40 -11.50
C GLN A 99 21.99 18.06 -10.33
N SER A 100 22.09 19.40 -10.32
CA SER A 100 22.72 20.16 -9.24
C SER A 100 21.76 21.16 -8.57
N TYR A 101 22.02 21.47 -7.30
CA TYR A 101 21.33 22.57 -6.61
C TYR A 101 21.96 23.91 -6.95
N ASP A 102 21.13 24.93 -7.15
CA ASP A 102 21.59 26.29 -7.44
C ASP A 102 22.44 26.85 -6.27
N PRO A 103 23.75 27.09 -6.49
CA PRO A 103 24.67 27.54 -5.43
C PRO A 103 24.42 29.00 -5.02
N THR A 104 23.60 29.76 -5.75
CA THR A 104 23.13 31.08 -5.32
C THR A 104 22.01 30.97 -4.28
N LYS A 105 21.29 29.84 -4.25
CA LYS A 105 20.19 29.57 -3.32
C LYS A 105 20.62 28.76 -2.10
N VAL A 106 21.54 27.80 -2.22
CA VAL A 106 22.04 26.97 -1.11
C VAL A 106 23.52 27.19 -0.92
N LYS A 107 23.95 27.40 0.32
CA LYS A 107 25.36 27.53 0.66
C LYS A 107 25.92 26.21 1.17
N ILE A 108 27.19 25.93 0.91
CA ILE A 108 27.88 24.71 1.39
C ILE A 108 27.78 24.58 2.91
N GLU A 109 27.84 25.67 3.68
CA GLU A 109 27.72 25.61 5.14
C GLU A 109 26.35 25.08 5.59
N SER A 110 25.28 25.32 4.81
CA SER A 110 23.92 24.83 5.08
C SER A 110 23.67 23.37 4.67
N LEU A 111 24.67 22.69 4.09
CA LEU A 111 24.62 21.27 3.71
C LEU A 111 25.32 20.35 4.72
N GLN A 112 26.18 20.88 5.62
CA GLN A 112 27.02 20.10 6.54
C GLN A 112 26.26 19.18 7.51
N TRP A 113 24.96 19.39 7.69
CA TRP A 113 24.11 18.53 8.50
C TRP A 113 23.80 17.18 7.82
N ILE A 114 23.93 17.11 6.49
CA ILE A 114 23.67 15.89 5.68
C ILE A 114 24.76 14.85 5.93
N ASP A 115 26.02 15.28 6.05
CA ASP A 115 27.16 14.42 6.42
C ASP A 115 27.05 13.86 7.85
N ARG A 116 26.11 14.35 8.67
CA ARG A 116 25.90 13.91 10.07
C ARG A 116 24.85 12.80 10.14
N CYS A 117 25.06 11.75 9.35
CA CYS A 117 24.23 10.54 9.37
C CYS A 117 24.71 9.49 10.39
N ARG A 118 23.77 8.69 10.87
CA ARG A 118 23.93 7.45 11.66
C ARG A 118 22.87 6.45 11.21
N CYS A 119 22.89 5.22 11.70
CA CYS A 119 21.76 4.30 11.60
C CYS A 119 21.30 3.78 12.97
N LEU A 120 20.02 3.41 13.04
CA LEU A 120 19.43 2.64 14.13
C LEU A 120 19.44 1.17 13.70
N GLY A 121 20.27 0.36 14.34
CA GLY A 121 20.40 -1.07 14.08
C GLY A 121 19.90 -1.93 15.23
N PHE A 122 19.87 -3.25 15.02
CA PHE A 122 19.49 -4.24 16.04
C PHE A 122 20.55 -5.32 16.15
N ASN A 123 21.01 -5.58 17.36
CA ASN A 123 22.02 -6.59 17.65
C ASN A 123 21.38 -7.70 18.50
N PRO A 124 21.00 -8.85 17.90
CA PRO A 124 20.39 -9.95 18.64
C PRO A 124 21.33 -10.57 19.68
N GLU A 125 22.65 -10.47 19.47
CA GLU A 125 23.69 -11.00 20.36
C GLU A 125 24.02 -10.09 21.55
N ALA A 126 23.54 -8.84 21.55
CA ALA A 126 23.82 -7.86 22.61
C ALA A 126 23.41 -8.38 24.01
N GLN A 127 24.22 -8.10 25.04
CA GLN A 127 23.95 -8.56 26.40
C GLN A 127 22.94 -7.65 27.11
N GLY A 128 21.81 -8.22 27.52
CA GLY A 128 20.76 -7.52 28.24
C GLY A 128 19.38 -7.62 27.58
N ILE A 129 18.46 -6.78 28.04
CA ILE A 129 17.06 -6.73 27.57
C ILE A 129 16.95 -5.88 26.29
N THR A 130 17.67 -4.76 26.24
CA THR A 130 17.75 -3.87 25.07
C THR A 130 18.74 -4.42 24.05
N LYS A 131 18.35 -4.42 22.78
CA LYS A 131 19.09 -5.02 21.64
C LYS A 131 19.38 -4.00 20.53
N ALA A 132 18.56 -2.96 20.40
CA ALA A 132 18.80 -1.89 19.44
C ALA A 132 20.00 -1.01 19.82
N PHE A 133 20.64 -0.42 18.81
CA PHE A 133 21.81 0.45 18.94
C PHE A 133 21.77 1.61 17.95
N ILE A 134 22.40 2.73 18.31
CA ILE A 134 22.70 3.83 17.37
C ILE A 134 24.18 3.74 16.98
N SER A 135 24.44 3.64 15.68
CA SER A 135 25.80 3.50 15.14
C SER A 135 26.67 4.74 15.40
N GLY A 136 27.97 4.58 15.11
CA GLY A 136 28.84 5.71 14.80
C GLY A 136 28.39 6.52 13.57
N ARG A 137 29.10 7.60 13.27
CA ARG A 137 28.81 8.37 12.04
C ARG A 137 29.19 7.57 10.80
N GLY A 138 28.44 7.78 9.74
CA GLY A 138 28.59 7.07 8.49
C GLY A 138 27.81 7.72 7.37
N ARG A 139 27.76 7.05 6.22
CA ARG A 139 27.03 7.49 5.03
C ARG A 139 26.25 6.34 4.41
N TYR A 140 25.09 6.68 3.84
CA TYR A 140 24.35 5.77 2.99
C TYR A 140 25.09 5.57 1.65
N THR A 141 25.01 4.38 1.06
CA THR A 141 25.63 4.02 -0.22
C THR A 141 24.57 3.61 -1.24
N ASP A 142 24.89 3.75 -2.53
CA ASP A 142 23.96 3.43 -3.64
C ASP A 142 23.60 1.94 -3.77
N LEU A 143 24.21 1.07 -2.94
CA LEU A 143 23.90 -0.36 -2.84
C LEU A 143 22.86 -0.68 -1.73
N GLY A 144 22.31 0.33 -1.06
CA GLY A 144 21.35 0.12 0.03
C GLY A 144 22.01 -0.22 1.36
N GLU A 145 23.26 0.19 1.57
CA GLU A 145 24.02 -0.05 2.80
C GLU A 145 24.31 1.25 3.54
N PHE A 146 24.53 1.16 4.85
CA PHE A 146 25.08 2.24 5.67
C PHE A 146 26.53 1.91 6.02
N ALA A 147 27.47 2.68 5.46
CA ALA A 147 28.89 2.56 5.73
C ALA A 147 29.27 3.41 6.95
N VAL A 148 29.61 2.77 8.06
CA VAL A 148 30.04 3.41 9.32
C VAL A 148 31.54 3.73 9.24
N GLU A 149 31.92 4.99 9.41
CA GLU A 149 33.32 5.43 9.32
C GLU A 149 34.14 5.05 10.55
N ARG A 150 33.52 5.13 11.73
CA ARG A 150 34.10 4.75 13.03
C ARG A 150 32.98 4.20 13.92
N PRO A 151 33.17 3.08 14.64
CA PRO A 151 32.15 2.51 15.53
C PRO A 151 31.57 3.50 16.54
N GLY A 152 30.32 3.29 16.93
CA GLY A 152 29.63 4.10 17.91
C GLY A 152 30.13 3.91 19.35
N SER A 153 29.59 4.73 20.25
CA SER A 153 29.77 4.60 21.69
C SER A 153 28.62 3.84 22.37
N ASP A 154 27.72 3.24 21.59
CA ASP A 154 26.58 2.48 22.08
C ASP A 154 27.05 1.06 22.49
N PRO A 155 26.76 0.57 23.70
CA PRO A 155 27.23 -0.75 24.15
C PRO A 155 26.65 -1.91 23.32
N ASN A 156 25.56 -1.69 22.58
CA ASN A 156 24.92 -2.68 21.73
C ASN A 156 25.43 -2.65 20.28
N ASP A 157 26.27 -1.68 19.89
CA ASP A 157 26.84 -1.57 18.55
C ASP A 157 27.67 -2.83 18.21
N THR A 158 27.40 -3.46 17.07
CA THR A 158 28.13 -4.66 16.61
C THR A 158 29.59 -4.33 16.25
N LYS A 159 29.89 -3.04 15.98
CA LYS A 159 31.16 -2.49 15.48
C LYS A 159 31.46 -2.86 14.04
N ASP A 160 30.48 -3.36 13.30
CA ASP A 160 30.60 -3.57 11.87
C ASP A 160 30.73 -2.23 11.14
N THR A 161 31.38 -2.25 9.97
CA THR A 161 31.57 -1.06 9.13
C THR A 161 30.46 -0.90 8.09
N GLN A 162 29.57 -1.88 7.92
CA GLN A 162 28.49 -1.89 6.93
C GLN A 162 27.22 -2.53 7.52
N HIS A 163 26.06 -1.94 7.23
CA HIS A 163 24.75 -2.50 7.59
C HIS A 163 23.76 -2.36 6.44
N TYR A 164 23.02 -3.41 6.10
CA TYR A 164 21.95 -3.34 5.09
C TYR A 164 20.79 -2.46 5.55
N CYS A 165 20.28 -1.59 4.67
CA CYS A 165 19.25 -0.61 5.01
C CYS A 165 17.88 -1.01 4.44
N TYR A 166 16.85 -0.93 5.28
CA TYR A 166 15.43 -1.18 4.98
C TYR A 166 15.05 -2.61 4.52
N HIS A 167 15.97 -3.32 3.86
CA HIS A 167 15.83 -4.69 3.35
C HIS A 167 17.20 -5.39 3.34
N SER A 168 17.22 -6.72 3.45
CA SER A 168 18.36 -7.56 3.06
C SER A 168 17.89 -8.61 2.05
N TRP A 169 18.79 -9.02 1.16
CA TRP A 169 18.57 -10.06 0.17
C TRP A 169 18.66 -11.47 0.79
N ASP A 170 19.36 -11.61 1.91
CA ASP A 170 19.53 -12.86 2.63
C ASP A 170 18.51 -12.98 3.77
N SER A 171 17.75 -14.08 3.78
CA SER A 171 16.65 -14.27 4.72
C SER A 171 17.15 -14.52 6.14
N GLY A 172 17.12 -13.50 6.99
CA GLY A 172 17.45 -13.58 8.42
C GLY A 172 18.45 -12.54 8.91
N GLU A 173 18.96 -11.66 8.06
CA GLU A 173 19.77 -10.51 8.49
C GLU A 173 18.90 -9.36 9.02
N GLU A 174 19.36 -8.72 10.09
CA GLU A 174 18.72 -7.55 10.68
C GLU A 174 19.08 -6.29 9.87
N VAL A 175 18.07 -5.50 9.52
CA VAL A 175 18.24 -4.27 8.73
C VAL A 175 18.47 -3.07 9.64
N ALA A 176 19.16 -2.04 9.15
CA ALA A 176 19.35 -0.77 9.84
C ALA A 176 18.51 0.35 9.20
N PHE A 177 18.21 1.38 9.99
CA PHE A 177 17.46 2.56 9.53
C PHE A 177 18.33 3.81 9.59
N PRO A 178 18.81 4.35 8.45
CA PRO A 178 19.67 5.53 8.42
C PRO A 178 18.88 6.81 8.75
N PHE A 179 19.49 7.71 9.50
CA PHE A 179 18.93 9.00 9.88
C PHE A 179 20.00 10.08 10.06
N HIS A 180 19.64 11.33 9.80
CA HIS A 180 20.46 12.49 10.16
C HIS A 180 20.29 12.83 11.64
N GLU A 181 21.36 13.21 12.34
CA GLU A 181 21.32 13.64 13.74
C GLU A 181 20.25 14.72 13.98
N ALA A 182 20.12 15.70 13.06
CA ALA A 182 19.10 16.76 13.13
C ALA A 182 17.65 16.25 12.97
N CYS A 183 17.41 15.23 12.13
CA CYS A 183 16.08 14.61 12.02
C CYS A 183 15.71 13.88 13.31
N TYR A 184 16.68 13.23 13.97
CA TYR A 184 16.46 12.49 15.21
C TYR A 184 16.20 13.43 16.41
N ASP A 185 16.83 14.61 16.43
CA ASP A 185 16.49 15.68 17.39
C ASP A 185 15.09 16.28 17.17
N ILE A 186 14.62 16.35 15.92
CA ILE A 186 13.24 16.76 15.59
C ILE A 186 12.25 15.67 16.06
N LEU A 187 12.56 14.40 15.82
CA LEU A 187 11.78 13.25 16.30
C LEU A 187 11.65 13.26 17.83
N ALA A 188 12.75 13.48 18.55
CA ALA A 188 12.76 13.59 20.01
C ALA A 188 11.80 14.68 20.53
N ARG A 189 11.84 15.86 19.91
CA ARG A 189 10.95 16.98 20.25
C ARG A 189 9.49 16.68 19.90
N SER A 190 9.25 15.94 18.83
CA SER A 190 7.91 15.51 18.42
C SER A 190 7.30 14.46 19.36
N LEU A 191 8.14 13.70 20.08
CA LEU A 191 7.79 12.83 21.20
C LEU A 191 7.65 13.57 22.54
N GLY A 192 7.92 14.88 22.58
CA GLY A 192 7.93 15.69 23.81
C GLY A 192 9.21 15.57 24.65
N TYR A 193 10.24 14.87 24.17
CA TYR A 193 11.52 14.73 24.87
C TYR A 193 12.43 15.95 24.72
N THR A 194 13.32 16.12 25.68
CA THR A 194 14.34 17.19 25.67
C THR A 194 15.59 16.83 24.89
N HIS A 195 15.99 15.55 24.87
CA HIS A 195 17.18 15.06 24.18
C HIS A 195 16.85 13.80 23.37
N SER A 196 17.51 13.62 22.24
CA SER A 196 17.36 12.45 21.36
C SER A 196 17.77 11.11 21.99
N ARG A 197 18.62 11.14 23.02
CA ARG A 197 18.97 9.95 23.83
C ARG A 197 17.81 9.46 24.72
N ASP A 198 16.77 10.28 24.92
CA ASP A 198 15.64 9.95 25.78
C ASP A 198 14.61 9.06 25.03
N ILE A 199 14.83 8.80 23.73
CA ILE A 199 14.06 7.87 22.89
C ILE A 199 14.46 6.42 23.18
N ASP A 200 13.47 5.56 23.44
CA ASP A 200 13.65 4.11 23.50
C ASP A 200 14.01 3.57 22.10
N LYS A 201 15.26 3.10 21.96
CA LYS A 201 15.83 2.60 20.70
C LYS A 201 15.15 1.33 20.22
N ASP A 202 14.82 0.40 21.12
CA ASP A 202 14.22 -0.88 20.78
C ASP A 202 12.78 -0.69 20.29
N LEU A 203 12.06 0.22 20.95
CA LEU A 203 10.72 0.61 20.53
C LEU A 203 10.73 1.35 19.19
N MET A 204 11.68 2.28 18.99
CA MET A 204 11.83 3.01 17.74
C MET A 204 12.25 2.08 16.58
N TYR A 205 13.13 1.11 16.84
CA TYR A 205 13.52 0.10 15.84
C TYR A 205 12.31 -0.73 15.42
N SER A 206 11.50 -1.19 16.38
CA SER A 206 10.24 -1.90 16.11
C SER A 206 9.28 -1.07 15.24
N VAL A 207 9.13 0.23 15.53
CA VAL A 207 8.29 1.15 14.75
C VAL A 207 8.82 1.33 13.32
N MET A 208 10.13 1.53 13.14
CA MET A 208 10.74 1.70 11.82
C MET A 208 10.66 0.41 11.00
N ALA A 209 10.96 -0.75 11.58
CA ALA A 209 10.87 -2.04 10.91
C ALA A 209 9.44 -2.42 10.47
N GLN A 210 8.43 -2.15 11.30
CA GLN A 210 7.02 -2.35 10.91
C GLN A 210 6.57 -1.45 9.75
N ASN A 211 7.23 -0.31 9.58
CA ASN A 211 6.95 0.67 8.54
C ASN A 211 7.97 0.66 7.39
N SER A 212 8.81 -0.36 7.21
CA SER A 212 9.60 -0.48 5.98
C SER A 212 8.72 -0.96 4.80
N ALA A 213 9.05 -0.46 3.61
CA ALA A 213 8.56 -1.03 2.36
C ALA A 213 9.66 -1.96 1.81
N GLY A 214 9.44 -3.27 1.83
CA GLY A 214 10.49 -4.28 1.61
C GLY A 214 11.30 -4.18 0.31
N ASP A 215 10.78 -3.50 -0.72
CA ASP A 215 11.45 -3.29 -2.01
C ASP A 215 11.87 -1.81 -2.23
N LYS A 216 11.87 -0.96 -1.19
CA LYS A 216 12.18 0.48 -1.29
C LYS A 216 13.20 0.92 -0.24
N GLY A 217 14.11 1.82 -0.63
CA GLY A 217 15.09 2.45 0.27
C GLY A 217 14.50 3.51 1.23
N GLY A 218 13.37 3.22 1.89
CA GLY A 218 12.68 4.16 2.77
C GLY A 218 11.49 3.57 3.52
N LEU A 219 10.92 4.36 4.45
CA LEU A 219 9.75 3.99 5.24
C LEU A 219 8.43 4.29 4.50
N GLU A 220 7.34 3.62 4.87
CA GLU A 220 5.97 3.81 4.34
C GLU A 220 5.25 5.01 4.99
N VAL A 221 5.91 6.17 4.99
CA VAL A 221 5.46 7.47 5.55
C VAL A 221 5.39 8.55 4.46
N ASP A 222 4.62 9.61 4.67
CA ASP A 222 4.49 10.74 3.74
C ASP A 222 5.66 11.71 3.89
N TYR A 223 6.73 11.48 3.13
CA TYR A 223 7.88 12.39 3.00
C TYR A 223 7.53 13.74 2.35
N GLY A 224 6.29 13.95 1.89
CA GLY A 224 5.81 15.12 1.18
C GLY A 224 5.90 15.01 -0.34
N SER A 225 5.68 16.12 -1.04
CA SER A 225 5.72 16.18 -2.51
C SER A 225 7.13 16.15 -3.12
N THR A 226 8.06 15.39 -2.52
CA THR A 226 9.44 15.19 -3.00
C THR A 226 9.48 14.25 -4.18
N ARG A 227 10.23 14.59 -5.24
CA ARG A 227 10.22 13.80 -6.50
C ARG A 227 11.48 12.95 -6.75
N GLY A 228 12.50 13.02 -5.89
CA GLY A 228 13.83 12.42 -6.09
C GLY A 228 14.14 11.23 -5.18
N GLY A 229 13.30 10.20 -5.16
CA GLY A 229 13.43 9.05 -4.26
C GLY A 229 13.08 7.71 -4.94
N GLU A 230 13.80 7.36 -6.01
CA GLU A 230 13.83 6.00 -6.54
C GLU A 230 15.05 5.24 -5.97
N GLN A 231 15.95 4.70 -6.79
CA GLN A 231 17.10 3.92 -6.29
C GLN A 231 18.22 4.80 -5.70
N PHE A 232 18.34 6.06 -6.15
CA PHE A 232 19.38 7.02 -5.77
C PHE A 232 18.79 8.42 -5.56
N TRP A 233 19.51 9.28 -4.85
CA TRP A 233 19.10 10.66 -4.59
C TRP A 233 19.39 11.57 -5.80
N GLU A 234 18.36 12.20 -6.35
CA GLU A 234 18.49 13.18 -7.43
C GLU A 234 18.37 14.61 -6.89
N SER A 235 19.39 15.44 -7.13
CA SER A 235 19.38 16.85 -6.73
C SER A 235 18.68 17.70 -7.78
N ARG A 236 17.46 18.16 -7.46
CA ARG A 236 16.61 18.91 -8.41
C ARG A 236 16.54 20.40 -8.08
N SER A 237 16.90 21.25 -9.05
CA SER A 237 16.73 22.70 -8.96
C SER A 237 15.26 23.07 -8.71
N GLY A 238 15.00 23.94 -7.72
CA GLY A 238 13.67 24.21 -7.16
C GLY A 238 13.30 23.38 -5.92
N GLU A 239 14.00 22.28 -5.62
CA GLU A 239 13.81 21.49 -4.38
C GLU A 239 14.89 21.81 -3.32
N GLU A 240 15.56 22.97 -3.44
CA GLU A 240 16.68 23.38 -2.56
C GLU A 240 16.34 23.43 -1.06
N TYR A 241 15.06 23.50 -0.70
CA TYR A 241 14.65 23.49 0.69
C TYR A 241 14.89 22.13 1.36
N LEU A 242 14.87 21.01 0.61
CA LEU A 242 15.06 19.65 1.16
C LEU A 242 16.43 19.43 1.80
N VAL A 243 17.45 20.14 1.31
CA VAL A 243 18.84 20.04 1.76
C VAL A 243 19.26 21.17 2.69
N CYS A 244 18.40 22.17 2.93
CA CYS A 244 18.68 23.23 3.89
C CYS A 244 18.60 22.69 5.33
N ASP A 245 19.61 22.97 6.15
CA ASP A 245 19.67 22.60 7.57
C ASP A 245 18.34 22.91 8.30
N PRO A 246 17.64 21.88 8.84
CA PRO A 246 16.42 22.05 9.60
C PRO A 246 16.68 22.45 11.06
N GLY A 247 17.94 22.59 11.50
CA GLY A 247 18.32 22.98 12.85
C GLY A 247 17.95 24.43 13.23
N PRO A 248 18.17 24.85 14.48
CA PRO A 248 17.93 26.21 14.94
C PRO A 248 18.82 27.24 14.22
N THR A 249 18.22 28.29 13.64
CA THR A 249 18.99 29.31 12.89
C THR A 249 19.22 30.58 13.74
N THR A 250 20.49 30.85 14.07
CA THR A 250 20.90 32.05 14.82
C THR A 250 20.50 33.33 14.08
N GLY A 251 19.85 34.26 14.78
CA GLY A 251 19.43 35.55 14.24
C GLY A 251 18.15 35.53 13.36
N LEU A 252 17.54 34.35 13.16
CA LEU A 252 16.33 34.21 12.36
C LEU A 252 15.15 35.09 12.85
N GLN A 253 15.09 35.37 14.15
CA GLN A 253 14.07 36.24 14.76
C GLN A 253 14.06 37.65 14.17
N ASN A 254 15.24 38.26 13.98
CA ASN A 254 15.37 39.59 13.38
C ASN A 254 14.94 39.58 11.91
N VAL A 255 15.29 38.50 11.18
CA VAL A 255 14.88 38.29 9.79
C VAL A 255 13.35 38.14 9.72
N LEU A 256 12.75 37.34 10.61
CA LEU A 256 11.31 37.10 10.68
C LEU A 256 10.53 38.39 10.93
N GLN A 257 10.99 39.22 11.88
CA GLN A 257 10.41 40.55 12.15
C GLN A 257 10.50 41.47 10.92
N SER A 258 11.63 41.46 10.20
CA SER A 258 11.80 42.27 8.97
C SER A 258 10.93 41.82 7.79
N MET A 259 10.43 40.58 7.83
CA MET A 259 9.59 39.99 6.77
C MET A 259 8.08 40.14 7.02
N LEU A 260 7.66 40.64 8.19
CA LEU A 260 6.23 40.78 8.52
C LEU A 260 5.52 41.70 7.51
N PRO A 261 4.43 41.25 6.86
CA PRO A 261 3.70 42.08 5.91
C PRO A 261 3.10 43.32 6.57
N ALA A 262 3.31 44.51 5.97
CA ALA A 262 2.77 45.78 6.47
C ALA A 262 1.24 45.72 6.73
N LYS A 263 0.51 45.03 5.85
CA LYS A 263 -0.94 44.79 5.97
C LYS A 263 -1.41 44.10 7.27
N LEU A 264 -0.52 43.49 8.06
CA LEU A 264 -0.88 42.93 9.38
C LEU A 264 -1.09 44.03 10.44
N PHE A 265 -0.59 45.23 10.15
CA PHE A 265 -0.70 46.43 10.98
C PHE A 265 -1.74 47.42 10.43
N ASP A 266 -2.37 47.13 9.28
CA ASP A 266 -3.38 47.97 8.63
C ASP A 266 -4.77 47.34 8.79
N ASN A 267 -5.74 48.10 9.32
CA ASN A 267 -7.04 47.57 9.73
C ASN A 267 -8.17 47.89 8.72
N ASP A 268 -8.16 47.21 7.58
CA ASP A 268 -9.19 47.34 6.51
C ASP A 268 -10.39 46.38 6.67
N SER A 269 -10.53 45.71 7.82
CA SER A 269 -11.57 44.70 8.07
C SER A 269 -12.94 45.32 8.38
N THR A 270 -13.64 45.78 7.34
CA THR A 270 -15.09 46.06 7.45
C THR A 270 -15.85 44.81 7.92
N PRO A 271 -16.73 44.90 8.95
CA PRO A 271 -17.50 43.75 9.41
C PRO A 271 -18.44 43.24 8.32
N LEU A 272 -18.16 42.06 7.77
CA LEU A 272 -19.12 41.33 6.95
C LEU A 272 -20.32 40.95 7.83
N GLU A 273 -21.51 41.41 7.50
CA GLU A 273 -22.75 41.10 8.24
C GLU A 273 -23.65 40.17 7.43
N PHE A 274 -23.53 38.85 7.66
CA PHE A 274 -24.34 37.82 7.02
C PHE A 274 -25.19 37.00 7.99
N SER A 275 -25.30 37.43 9.25
CA SER A 275 -26.17 36.84 10.28
C SER A 275 -27.60 36.61 9.79
N HIS A 276 -28.15 37.54 9.02
CA HIS A 276 -29.49 37.47 8.45
C HIS A 276 -29.70 36.36 7.41
N LYS A 277 -28.63 35.72 6.91
CA LYS A 277 -28.69 34.63 5.91
C LYS A 277 -28.65 33.23 6.52
N VAL A 278 -28.31 33.11 7.81
CA VAL A 278 -28.18 31.82 8.49
C VAL A 278 -29.27 31.71 9.56
N HIS A 279 -30.33 30.97 9.22
CA HIS A 279 -31.50 30.84 10.09
C HIS A 279 -31.34 29.78 11.18
N GLN A 280 -30.55 28.74 10.93
CA GLN A 280 -30.22 27.67 11.88
C GLN A 280 -28.80 27.17 11.60
N ASP A 281 -27.92 27.24 12.61
CA ASP A 281 -26.56 26.68 12.57
C ASP A 281 -26.48 25.55 13.63
N PRO A 282 -26.29 24.28 13.24
CA PRO A 282 -26.32 23.17 14.19
C PRO A 282 -25.18 23.22 15.22
N LEU A 283 -24.08 23.91 14.92
CA LEU A 283 -22.94 24.03 15.84
C LEU A 283 -23.18 25.08 16.93
N SER A 284 -24.22 25.91 16.81
CA SER A 284 -24.63 26.88 17.85
C SER A 284 -25.13 26.23 19.15
N ILE A 285 -25.35 24.91 19.14
CA ILE A 285 -25.71 24.11 20.32
C ILE A 285 -24.47 23.79 21.18
N LEU A 286 -23.27 23.81 20.60
CA LEU A 286 -22.04 23.44 21.31
C LEU A 286 -21.57 24.58 22.23
N PRO A 287 -21.20 24.30 23.49
CA PRO A 287 -20.48 25.25 24.34
C PRO A 287 -19.18 25.71 23.69
N TYR A 288 -18.76 26.94 24.00
CA TYR A 288 -17.53 27.54 23.47
C TYR A 288 -16.30 26.63 23.63
N ASP A 289 -16.10 26.07 24.83
CA ASP A 289 -14.94 25.21 25.13
C ASP A 289 -14.93 23.92 24.31
N VAL A 290 -16.12 23.33 24.09
CA VAL A 290 -16.27 22.12 23.25
C VAL A 290 -15.98 22.47 21.79
N LEU A 291 -16.49 23.60 21.30
CA LEU A 291 -16.25 24.05 19.93
C LEU A 291 -14.78 24.41 19.72
N HIS A 292 -14.12 25.02 20.70
CA HIS A 292 -12.70 25.40 20.60
C HIS A 292 -11.79 24.18 20.68
N GLY A 293 -12.11 23.19 21.54
CA GLY A 293 -11.41 21.90 21.60
C GLY A 293 -11.46 21.10 20.30
N VAL A 294 -12.48 21.27 19.45
CA VAL A 294 -12.53 20.63 18.12
C VAL A 294 -11.36 21.10 17.23
N PHE A 295 -10.95 22.37 17.30
CA PHE A 295 -9.86 22.88 16.46
C PHE A 295 -8.48 22.35 16.83
N GLU A 296 -8.30 21.79 18.03
CA GLU A 296 -7.05 21.11 18.43
C GLU A 296 -6.79 19.84 17.60
N TYR A 297 -7.84 19.25 17.03
CA TYR A 297 -7.80 18.04 16.20
C TYR A 297 -7.98 18.32 14.69
N MET A 298 -8.01 19.60 14.27
CA MET A 298 -8.23 19.99 12.87
C MET A 298 -6.97 20.57 12.23
N SER A 299 -6.82 20.37 10.92
CA SER A 299 -5.83 21.12 10.15
C SER A 299 -6.26 22.59 10.02
N LEU A 300 -5.30 23.48 9.75
CA LEU A 300 -5.59 24.89 9.44
C LEU A 300 -6.50 25.04 8.20
N LYS A 301 -6.37 24.14 7.21
CA LYS A 301 -7.24 24.12 6.01
C LYS A 301 -8.68 23.80 6.38
N ASP A 302 -8.90 22.75 7.17
CA ASP A 302 -10.24 22.32 7.56
C ASP A 302 -10.88 23.31 8.53
N THR A 303 -10.07 23.95 9.39
CA THR A 303 -10.47 25.09 10.22
C THR A 303 -11.07 26.20 9.35
N LEU A 304 -10.37 26.62 8.29
CA LEU A 304 -10.86 27.65 7.36
C LEU A 304 -12.11 27.19 6.60
N SER A 305 -12.20 25.92 6.20
CA SER A 305 -13.39 25.36 5.55
C SER A 305 -14.61 25.33 6.50
N LEU A 306 -14.42 24.99 7.77
CA LEU A 306 -15.46 25.02 8.79
C LEU A 306 -15.93 26.46 9.09
N MET A 307 -15.01 27.42 9.15
CA MET A 307 -15.33 28.86 9.21
C MET A 307 -16.08 29.37 7.99
N GLN A 308 -15.92 28.77 6.80
CA GLN A 308 -16.71 29.11 5.61
C GLN A 308 -18.10 28.47 5.64
N ALA A 309 -18.22 27.28 6.24
CA ALA A 309 -19.47 26.52 6.29
C ALA A 309 -20.42 26.93 7.44
N SER A 310 -19.89 27.36 8.59
CA SER A 310 -20.66 27.74 9.78
C SER A 310 -20.45 29.21 10.15
N TRP A 311 -21.55 29.95 10.24
CA TRP A 311 -21.54 31.35 10.68
C TRP A 311 -21.28 31.46 12.18
N TYR A 312 -21.80 30.53 12.98
CA TYR A 312 -21.51 30.49 14.41
C TYR A 312 -20.00 30.33 14.66
N VAL A 313 -19.36 29.36 14.00
CA VAL A 313 -17.90 29.18 14.01
C VAL A 313 -17.17 30.43 13.53
N PHE A 314 -17.57 31.00 12.39
CA PHE A 314 -16.95 32.21 11.85
C PHE A 314 -16.94 33.35 12.87
N THR A 315 -18.05 33.56 13.59
CA THR A 315 -18.15 34.63 14.60
C THR A 315 -17.36 34.32 15.88
N SER A 316 -17.36 33.08 16.36
CA SER A 316 -16.62 32.64 17.56
C SER A 316 -15.09 32.71 17.38
N THR A 317 -14.61 32.57 16.15
CA THR A 317 -13.18 32.55 15.81
C THR A 317 -12.62 33.93 15.38
N ARG A 318 -13.35 35.03 15.62
CA ARG A 318 -12.87 36.39 15.33
C ARG A 318 -11.88 36.93 16.36
N GLU A 319 -11.90 36.40 17.57
CA GLU A 319 -11.10 36.94 18.69
C GLU A 319 -9.60 36.70 18.49
N PRO A 320 -8.73 37.69 18.77
CA PRO A 320 -7.27 37.52 18.72
C PRO A 320 -6.74 36.36 19.58
N ALA A 321 -7.42 36.04 20.68
CA ALA A 321 -7.07 34.93 21.56
C ALA A 321 -7.13 33.57 20.84
N PHE A 322 -8.13 33.35 19.99
CA PHE A 322 -8.25 32.13 19.19
C PHE A 322 -7.07 31.97 18.23
N TRP A 323 -6.71 33.02 17.49
CA TRP A 323 -5.60 32.93 16.54
C TRP A 323 -4.23 32.80 17.20
N LYS A 324 -4.06 33.35 18.41
CA LYS A 324 -2.87 33.06 19.25
C LYS A 324 -2.80 31.58 19.63
N GLN A 325 -3.92 30.99 20.07
CA GLN A 325 -3.99 29.55 20.37
C GLN A 325 -3.72 28.69 19.13
N MET A 326 -4.32 29.02 17.98
CA MET A 326 -4.04 28.33 16.71
C MET A 326 -2.56 28.41 16.31
N MET A 327 -1.86 29.51 16.61
CA MET A 327 -0.42 29.60 16.35
C MET A 327 0.41 28.69 17.27
N VAL A 328 0.01 28.57 18.55
CA VAL A 328 0.61 27.63 19.51
C VAL A 328 0.42 26.17 19.07
N LEU A 329 -0.75 25.83 18.54
CA LEU A 329 -1.10 24.47 18.11
C LEU A 329 -0.50 24.10 16.75
N GLN A 330 -0.57 24.98 15.75
CA GLN A 330 -0.29 24.63 14.35
C GLN A 330 1.12 25.04 13.86
N ILE A 331 1.74 26.07 14.47
CA ILE A 331 3.01 26.66 14.00
C ILE A 331 4.16 26.40 14.98
N PHE A 332 3.96 26.67 16.27
CA PHE A 332 4.99 26.55 17.31
C PHE A 332 5.56 25.13 17.60
N PRO A 333 4.93 23.99 17.22
CA PRO A 333 5.55 22.67 17.42
C PRO A 333 6.82 22.49 16.59
N TRP A 334 6.87 23.03 15.37
CA TRP A 334 8.04 22.96 14.48
C TRP A 334 8.76 24.31 14.31
N PHE A 335 8.06 25.45 14.27
CA PHE A 335 8.70 26.77 14.13
C PHE A 335 9.05 27.40 15.49
N TRP A 336 10.00 26.80 16.22
CA TRP A 336 10.35 27.19 17.60
C TRP A 336 10.77 28.66 17.74
N GLU A 337 11.49 29.21 16.76
CA GLU A 337 11.99 30.58 16.75
C GLU A 337 10.85 31.61 16.64
N SER A 338 9.67 31.22 16.12
CA SER A 338 8.51 32.11 16.03
C SER A 338 7.82 32.37 17.38
N ARG A 339 8.20 31.65 18.45
CA ARG A 339 7.62 31.83 19.80
C ARG A 339 7.84 33.25 20.35
N THR A 340 8.99 33.87 20.03
CA THR A 340 9.31 35.24 20.46
C THR A 340 8.41 36.30 19.83
N LEU A 341 7.70 35.97 18.73
CA LEU A 341 6.65 36.83 18.20
C LEU A 341 5.54 37.04 19.24
N LEU A 342 5.14 36.03 20.03
CA LEU A 342 4.10 36.23 21.05
C LEU A 342 4.63 36.70 22.42
N THR A 343 5.85 36.31 22.80
CA THR A 343 6.37 36.60 24.14
C THR A 343 7.10 37.93 24.23
N ASP A 344 7.82 38.32 23.17
CA ASP A 344 8.81 39.39 23.23
C ASP A 344 8.39 40.62 22.39
N THR A 345 7.36 40.48 21.54
CA THR A 345 6.88 41.54 20.64
C THR A 345 5.55 42.13 21.13
N ILE A 346 5.51 43.45 21.31
CA ILE A 346 4.28 44.18 21.65
C ILE A 346 3.59 44.61 20.35
N TYR A 347 2.40 44.06 20.10
CA TYR A 347 1.58 44.42 18.94
C TYR A 347 0.53 45.50 19.26
N PRO A 348 0.10 46.29 18.26
CA PRO A 348 -1.11 47.10 18.36
C PRO A 348 -2.36 46.26 18.75
N PRO A 349 -3.37 46.86 19.41
CA PRO A 349 -4.60 46.15 19.80
C PRO A 349 -5.38 45.54 18.63
N ASP A 350 -5.20 46.08 17.43
CA ASP A 350 -5.88 45.73 16.18
C ASP A 350 -5.02 44.92 15.19
N PHE A 351 -3.87 44.40 15.64
CA PHE A 351 -2.99 43.58 14.82
C PHE A 351 -3.66 42.27 14.35
N ASP A 352 -3.51 41.95 13.06
CA ASP A 352 -4.14 40.79 12.44
C ASP A 352 -3.39 39.47 12.76
N PHE A 353 -3.69 38.90 13.92
CA PHE A 353 -3.19 37.58 14.32
C PHE A 353 -3.63 36.44 13.38
N LYS A 354 -4.78 36.57 12.70
CA LYS A 354 -5.22 35.59 11.69
C LYS A 354 -4.32 35.67 10.46
N GLY A 355 -4.11 36.87 9.94
CA GLY A 355 -3.18 37.15 8.85
C GLY A 355 -1.76 36.70 9.17
N LEU A 356 -1.29 36.85 10.42
CA LEU A 356 0.01 36.35 10.85
C LEU A 356 0.10 34.82 10.75
N VAL A 357 -0.88 34.09 11.28
CA VAL A 357 -0.91 32.60 11.21
C VAL A 357 -0.93 32.13 9.75
N LEU A 358 -1.79 32.72 8.92
CA LEU A 358 -1.90 32.37 7.49
C LEU A 358 -0.63 32.73 6.70
N TRP A 359 0.05 33.82 7.08
CA TRP A 359 1.32 34.20 6.47
C TRP A 359 2.46 33.25 6.89
N LEU A 360 2.59 32.91 8.17
CA LEU A 360 3.58 31.95 8.67
C LEU A 360 3.39 30.58 8.03
N ASP A 361 2.16 30.11 7.95
CA ASP A 361 1.80 28.86 7.27
C ASP A 361 2.26 28.88 5.79
N LYS A 362 1.86 29.90 5.02
CA LYS A 362 2.18 29.98 3.59
C LYS A 362 3.67 30.24 3.32
N ALA A 363 4.35 31.04 4.15
CA ALA A 363 5.78 31.36 3.98
C ALA A 363 6.71 30.19 4.34
N THR A 364 6.19 29.13 4.94
CA THR A 364 6.92 27.91 5.34
C THR A 364 6.36 26.63 4.70
N THR A 365 5.38 26.75 3.78
CA THR A 365 4.84 25.58 3.08
C THR A 365 5.93 24.96 2.19
N PRO A 366 6.22 23.66 2.30
CA PRO A 366 7.15 22.98 1.40
C PRO A 366 6.58 22.92 -0.03
N GLU A 367 7.05 23.80 -0.90
CA GLU A 367 6.61 23.93 -2.30
C GLU A 367 7.82 24.02 -3.24
N PHE A 368 7.66 23.54 -4.48
CA PHE A 368 8.69 23.64 -5.51
C PHE A 368 8.98 25.11 -5.83
N GLY A 369 10.27 25.47 -5.87
CA GLY A 369 10.74 26.83 -6.09
C GLY A 369 10.71 27.73 -4.84
N LEU A 370 10.52 27.17 -3.63
CA LEU A 370 10.55 27.94 -2.38
C LEU A 370 11.90 28.66 -2.23
N ALA A 371 11.86 29.99 -2.13
CA ALA A 371 13.02 30.86 -2.03
C ALA A 371 13.04 31.66 -0.71
N GLY A 372 14.20 32.23 -0.38
CA GLY A 372 14.39 33.08 0.80
C GLY A 372 14.87 32.34 2.06
N PRO A 373 14.84 33.00 3.22
CA PRO A 373 15.52 32.54 4.44
C PRO A 373 14.78 31.44 5.21
N LEU A 374 13.51 31.16 4.89
CA LEU A 374 12.67 30.19 5.63
C LEU A 374 12.78 28.75 5.11
N LYS A 375 13.67 28.46 4.15
CA LYS A 375 13.83 27.11 3.57
C LYS A 375 14.17 26.02 4.59
N GLY A 376 15.06 26.29 5.55
CA GLY A 376 15.36 25.36 6.65
C GLY A 376 14.14 25.09 7.54
N ILE A 377 13.30 26.11 7.76
CA ILE A 377 12.03 25.96 8.50
C ILE A 377 11.01 25.12 7.70
N ALA A 378 10.94 25.29 6.38
CA ALA A 378 10.10 24.44 5.53
C ALA A 378 10.60 22.97 5.53
N ASN A 379 11.91 22.74 5.51
CA ASN A 379 12.47 21.39 5.66
C ASN A 379 12.13 20.79 7.03
N ARG A 380 12.31 21.57 8.11
CA ARG A 380 11.94 21.15 9.46
C ARG A 380 10.45 20.84 9.58
N ARG A 381 9.57 21.62 8.93
CA ARG A 381 8.12 21.35 8.87
C ARG A 381 7.82 20.02 8.16
N ARG A 382 8.47 19.76 7.02
CA ARG A 382 8.37 18.48 6.30
C ARG A 382 8.82 17.31 7.18
N ILE A 383 10.00 17.41 7.80
CA ILE A 383 10.55 16.38 8.70
C ILE A 383 9.64 16.18 9.92
N TRP A 384 9.13 17.26 10.52
CA TRP A 384 8.19 17.20 11.63
C TRP A 384 6.93 16.39 11.28
N ASN A 385 6.34 16.63 10.11
CA ASN A 385 5.15 15.89 9.66
C ASN A 385 5.45 14.38 9.53
N VAL A 386 6.59 14.01 8.93
CA VAL A 386 7.06 12.60 8.89
C VAL A 386 7.23 12.03 10.31
N CYS A 387 7.82 12.80 11.22
CA CYS A 387 7.98 12.38 12.61
C CYS A 387 6.65 12.20 13.33
N GLN A 388 5.60 12.98 13.03
CA GLN A 388 4.27 12.82 13.65
C GLN A 388 3.62 11.46 13.33
N GLU A 389 3.85 10.90 12.13
CA GLU A 389 3.42 9.52 11.83
C GLU A 389 4.14 8.51 12.73
N LEU A 390 5.47 8.62 12.85
CA LEU A 390 6.28 7.74 13.71
C LEU A 390 5.93 7.87 15.20
N VAL A 391 5.68 9.10 15.66
CA VAL A 391 5.20 9.42 17.03
C VAL A 391 3.92 8.68 17.35
N THR A 392 2.98 8.60 16.40
CA THR A 392 1.69 7.92 16.60
C THR A 392 1.91 6.44 16.92
N TYR A 393 2.66 5.72 16.08
CA TYR A 393 2.98 4.30 16.30
C TYR A 393 3.81 4.06 17.57
N TYR A 394 4.70 4.99 17.93
CA TYR A 394 5.54 4.89 19.11
C TYR A 394 4.73 5.08 20.41
N ILE A 395 3.85 6.08 20.46
CA ILE A 395 2.95 6.32 21.62
C ILE A 395 1.97 5.16 21.80
N GLU A 396 1.41 4.61 20.71
CA GLU A 396 0.51 3.44 20.76
C GLU A 396 1.17 2.20 21.39
N LYS A 397 2.50 2.06 21.32
CA LYS A 397 3.25 0.98 21.99
C LYS A 397 3.68 1.30 23.43
N ILE A 398 3.84 2.57 23.80
CA ILE A 398 4.14 2.98 25.20
C ILE A 398 2.93 2.80 26.11
N PHE A 399 1.74 3.14 25.62
CA PHE A 399 0.49 3.06 26.37
C PHE A 399 -0.43 1.98 25.78
N PRO A 400 -0.11 0.68 25.96
CA PRO A 400 -1.03 -0.38 25.58
C PRO A 400 -2.32 -0.19 26.38
N VAL A 401 -3.42 0.05 25.67
CA VAL A 401 -4.75 0.24 26.28
C VAL A 401 -5.08 -0.96 27.14
N GLU A 402 -5.53 -0.73 28.39
CA GLU A 402 -5.94 -1.80 29.29
C GLU A 402 -6.95 -2.73 28.60
N ILE A 403 -6.54 -3.99 28.46
CA ILE A 403 -7.32 -4.99 27.74
C ILE A 403 -8.45 -5.43 28.67
N ILE A 404 -9.64 -4.89 28.43
CA ILE A 404 -10.87 -5.55 28.89
C ILE A 404 -10.99 -6.83 28.07
N GLU A 405 -10.72 -7.98 28.70
CA GLU A 405 -10.91 -9.26 28.04
C GLU A 405 -12.38 -9.41 27.60
N PRO A 406 -12.63 -9.81 26.35
CA PRO A 406 -13.99 -9.96 25.83
C PRO A 406 -14.68 -11.13 26.55
N ASN A 407 -15.92 -10.90 27.02
CA ASN A 407 -16.75 -11.96 27.57
C ASN A 407 -17.14 -12.96 26.45
N ASP A 408 -17.14 -14.26 26.74
CA ASP A 408 -17.52 -15.32 25.79
C ASP A 408 -18.87 -15.05 25.09
N GLU A 409 -19.81 -14.42 25.79
CA GLU A 409 -21.12 -14.03 25.22
C GLU A 409 -20.99 -12.97 24.11
N ASP A 410 -20.08 -11.98 24.25
CA ASP A 410 -19.84 -10.95 23.23
C ASP A 410 -19.11 -11.52 22.01
N VAL A 411 -18.10 -12.36 22.25
CA VAL A 411 -17.36 -13.08 21.20
C VAL A 411 -18.33 -13.87 20.33
N LYS A 412 -19.24 -14.61 20.98
CA LYS A 412 -20.26 -15.40 20.32
C LYS A 412 -21.32 -14.52 19.64
N ALA A 413 -21.78 -13.44 20.26
CA ALA A 413 -22.77 -12.55 19.67
C ALA A 413 -22.28 -11.91 18.36
N ILE A 414 -20.99 -11.56 18.27
CA ILE A 414 -20.36 -11.08 17.04
C ILE A 414 -20.38 -12.16 15.95
N LEU A 415 -20.05 -13.41 16.31
CA LEU A 415 -20.01 -14.53 15.37
C LEU A 415 -21.41 -15.00 14.93
N ASP A 416 -22.40 -14.99 15.83
CA ASP A 416 -23.81 -15.30 15.52
C ASP A 416 -24.42 -14.23 14.59
N GLY A 417 -23.93 -12.99 14.63
CA GLY A 417 -24.28 -11.91 13.71
C GLY A 417 -23.56 -11.97 12.35
N ALA A 418 -22.57 -12.85 12.19
CA ALA A 418 -21.68 -12.90 11.04
C ALA A 418 -22.36 -13.38 9.76
N ARG A 419 -21.93 -12.82 8.62
CA ARG A 419 -22.35 -13.26 7.29
C ARG A 419 -21.14 -13.43 6.38
N SER A 420 -21.11 -14.52 5.63
CA SER A 420 -20.30 -14.67 4.42
C SER A 420 -21.23 -14.71 3.22
N LEU A 421 -20.90 -13.96 2.18
CA LEU A 421 -21.71 -13.82 0.96
C LEU A 421 -21.07 -14.45 -0.28
N HIS A 422 -19.75 -14.62 -0.26
CA HIS A 422 -18.97 -15.15 -1.36
C HIS A 422 -17.67 -15.75 -0.81
N MET A 423 -17.29 -16.93 -1.31
CA MET A 423 -16.11 -17.67 -0.89
C MET A 423 -15.52 -18.40 -2.11
N PRO A 424 -14.94 -17.65 -3.06
CA PRO A 424 -14.50 -18.19 -4.34
C PRO A 424 -13.29 -19.12 -4.21
N ALA A 425 -13.12 -19.97 -5.21
CA ALA A 425 -11.91 -20.75 -5.39
C ALA A 425 -10.74 -19.89 -5.92
N PHE A 426 -9.54 -20.13 -5.38
CA PHE A 426 -8.29 -19.49 -5.79
C PHE A 426 -7.19 -20.49 -6.17
N MET A 427 -7.46 -21.80 -6.10
CA MET A 427 -6.50 -22.85 -6.45
C MET A 427 -6.98 -23.73 -7.61
N HIS A 428 -6.05 -24.14 -8.49
CA HIS A 428 -6.28 -25.20 -9.47
C HIS A 428 -4.97 -25.92 -9.86
N PRO A 429 -4.98 -27.26 -10.04
CA PRO A 429 -6.12 -28.18 -9.89
C PRO A 429 -6.65 -28.22 -8.45
N GLN A 430 -7.95 -28.48 -8.30
CA GLN A 430 -8.58 -28.61 -6.99
C GLN A 430 -8.14 -29.94 -6.33
N PRO A 431 -7.69 -29.93 -5.07
CA PRO A 431 -7.24 -31.15 -4.39
C PRO A 431 -8.44 -32.04 -4.01
N GLU A 432 -8.23 -33.36 -4.04
CA GLU A 432 -9.27 -34.36 -3.73
C GLU A 432 -9.81 -34.26 -2.30
N SER A 433 -8.99 -33.77 -1.37
CA SER A 433 -9.35 -33.48 0.01
C SER A 433 -9.04 -32.02 0.36
N THR A 434 -9.89 -31.42 1.18
CA THR A 434 -9.72 -30.07 1.71
C THR A 434 -10.27 -29.99 3.13
N SER A 435 -9.61 -29.20 3.98
CA SER A 435 -10.09 -28.88 5.32
C SER A 435 -10.81 -27.54 5.31
N THR A 436 -12.00 -27.45 5.90
CA THR A 436 -12.65 -26.16 6.14
C THR A 436 -11.96 -25.45 7.30
N VAL A 437 -11.60 -24.19 7.10
CA VAL A 437 -10.94 -23.34 8.09
C VAL A 437 -11.71 -22.04 8.25
N HIS A 438 -11.76 -21.52 9.48
CA HIS A 438 -12.30 -20.21 9.79
C HIS A 438 -11.48 -19.60 10.92
N ALA A 439 -11.42 -18.26 10.94
CA ALA A 439 -10.78 -17.50 12.00
C ALA A 439 -11.68 -16.31 12.34
N GLN A 440 -12.11 -16.21 13.60
CA GLN A 440 -12.66 -14.98 14.13
C GLN A 440 -11.48 -14.03 14.38
N LEU A 441 -11.42 -12.94 13.62
CA LEU A 441 -10.35 -11.94 13.72
C LEU A 441 -10.62 -10.94 14.85
N ILE A 442 -11.88 -10.63 15.18
CA ILE A 442 -12.23 -9.75 16.30
C ILE A 442 -13.17 -10.44 17.29
N GLN A 443 -12.87 -10.29 18.56
CA GLN A 443 -13.60 -10.83 19.71
C GLN A 443 -14.40 -9.73 20.44
N SER A 444 -14.02 -8.45 20.31
CA SER A 444 -14.92 -7.33 20.64
C SER A 444 -14.79 -6.15 19.69
N TRP A 445 -15.83 -5.31 19.67
CA TRP A 445 -15.83 -4.02 18.97
C TRP A 445 -14.82 -3.02 19.55
N GLY A 446 -14.40 -3.21 20.81
CA GLY A 446 -13.37 -2.39 21.44
C GLY A 446 -12.00 -2.60 20.80
N GLU A 447 -11.71 -3.79 20.27
CA GLU A 447 -10.42 -4.10 19.67
C GLU A 447 -10.13 -3.22 18.45
N ILE A 448 -11.09 -3.12 17.52
CA ILE A 448 -10.92 -2.28 16.33
C ILE A 448 -10.98 -0.77 16.64
N ALA A 449 -11.56 -0.39 17.78
CA ALA A 449 -11.74 1.00 18.19
C ALA A 449 -10.59 1.56 19.05
N HIS A 450 -9.82 0.68 19.70
CA HIS A 450 -8.84 1.05 20.73
C HIS A 450 -7.53 0.26 20.71
N ARG A 451 -7.46 -0.92 20.07
CA ARG A 451 -6.22 -1.70 19.95
C ARG A 451 -5.62 -1.50 18.56
N THR A 452 -4.29 -1.53 18.48
CA THR A 452 -3.56 -1.78 17.23
C THR A 452 -3.44 -3.29 17.01
N SER A 453 -3.16 -3.68 15.77
CA SER A 453 -2.85 -5.09 15.44
C SER A 453 -1.86 -5.20 14.29
N ASP A 454 -1.09 -6.28 14.26
CA ASP A 454 -0.20 -6.61 13.15
C ASP A 454 -0.77 -7.79 12.37
N LEU A 455 -0.97 -7.61 11.05
CA LEU A 455 -1.43 -8.64 10.12
C LEU A 455 -0.22 -9.22 9.38
N ASP A 456 -0.04 -10.53 9.53
CA ASP A 456 1.04 -11.31 8.95
C ASP A 456 0.53 -12.23 7.84
N THR A 457 1.37 -12.49 6.82
CA THR A 457 1.05 -13.46 5.75
C THR A 457 2.16 -14.49 5.61
N TYR A 458 1.77 -15.73 5.36
CA TYR A 458 2.66 -16.90 5.34
C TYR A 458 2.58 -17.62 4.01
N TRP A 459 3.75 -17.93 3.44
CA TRP A 459 3.93 -18.36 2.06
C TRP A 459 4.81 -19.60 1.95
N THR A 460 4.48 -20.52 1.03
CA THR A 460 5.39 -21.59 0.63
C THR A 460 6.64 -21.03 -0.08
N GLU A 461 7.68 -21.87 -0.23
CA GLU A 461 8.89 -21.57 -0.99
C GLU A 461 8.59 -21.18 -2.46
N ASP A 462 7.54 -21.76 -3.08
CA ASP A 462 7.08 -21.38 -4.41
C ASP A 462 6.19 -20.12 -4.43
N GLY A 463 5.95 -19.49 -3.28
CA GLY A 463 5.18 -18.25 -3.15
C GLY A 463 3.66 -18.41 -3.21
N ALA A 464 3.11 -19.53 -2.72
CA ALA A 464 1.66 -19.73 -2.54
C ALA A 464 1.24 -19.43 -1.10
N LEU A 465 0.14 -18.69 -0.92
CA LEU A 465 -0.35 -18.33 0.42
C LEU A 465 -0.88 -19.55 1.19
N VAL A 466 -0.36 -19.77 2.40
CA VAL A 466 -0.79 -20.84 3.33
C VAL A 466 -1.46 -20.30 4.59
N GLY A 467 -1.26 -19.03 4.93
CA GLY A 467 -1.86 -18.45 6.12
C GLY A 467 -1.88 -16.94 6.17
N ILE A 468 -2.86 -16.44 6.93
CA ILE A 468 -3.01 -15.03 7.32
C ILE A 468 -3.18 -15.06 8.83
N ALA A 469 -2.32 -14.37 9.57
CA ALA A 469 -2.46 -14.23 11.02
C ALA A 469 -2.71 -12.76 11.37
N LEU A 470 -3.45 -12.53 12.45
CA LEU A 470 -3.66 -11.20 13.01
C LEU A 470 -3.29 -11.24 14.49
N THR A 471 -2.42 -10.33 14.90
CA THR A 471 -1.84 -10.33 16.25
C THR A 471 -2.25 -9.06 16.98
N PHE A 472 -2.92 -9.20 18.14
CA PHE A 472 -3.23 -8.10 19.05
C PHE A 472 -2.37 -8.23 20.32
N GLY A 473 -1.25 -7.52 20.37
CA GLY A 473 -0.29 -7.67 21.47
C GLY A 473 0.35 -9.07 21.45
N SER A 474 0.08 -9.89 22.46
CA SER A 474 0.54 -11.28 22.54
C SER A 474 -0.43 -12.31 21.95
N GLU A 475 -1.67 -11.92 21.63
CA GLU A 475 -2.69 -12.84 21.14
C GLU A 475 -2.67 -12.92 19.60
N GLN A 476 -2.34 -14.09 19.06
CA GLN A 476 -2.34 -14.34 17.61
C GLN A 476 -3.53 -15.19 17.18
N ARG A 477 -4.29 -14.70 16.19
CA ARG A 477 -5.46 -15.35 15.60
C ARG A 477 -5.14 -15.74 14.16
N VAL A 478 -5.17 -17.04 13.84
CA VAL A 478 -4.64 -17.60 12.59
C VAL A 478 -5.74 -18.14 11.69
N PHE A 479 -5.73 -17.72 10.43
CA PHE A 479 -6.43 -18.38 9.32
C PHE A 479 -5.41 -19.17 8.47
N GLY A 480 -5.52 -20.50 8.42
CA GLY A 480 -4.56 -21.35 7.68
C GLY A 480 -3.39 -21.79 8.57
N SER A 481 -2.15 -21.62 8.09
CA SER A 481 -0.92 -22.05 8.79
C SER A 481 0.14 -20.96 8.89
N THR A 482 0.83 -20.89 10.03
CA THR A 482 2.00 -20.05 10.28
C THR A 482 3.34 -20.77 10.09
N THR A 483 3.34 -22.06 9.70
CA THR A 483 4.53 -22.93 9.67
C THR A 483 5.48 -22.74 8.47
N LYS A 484 5.36 -21.62 7.75
CA LYS A 484 6.08 -21.33 6.50
C LYS A 484 6.63 -19.90 6.51
N HIS A 485 7.20 -19.42 5.39
CA HIS A 485 7.89 -18.13 5.36
C HIS A 485 6.92 -16.99 5.63
N LYS A 486 7.15 -16.26 6.73
CA LYS A 486 6.45 -15.02 7.05
C LYS A 486 6.95 -13.91 6.11
N CYS A 487 6.02 -13.19 5.48
CA CYS A 487 6.31 -11.94 4.76
C CYS A 487 6.14 -10.73 5.70
N HIS A 488 6.49 -9.54 5.21
CA HIS A 488 6.37 -8.26 5.92
C HIS A 488 5.00 -8.09 6.57
N SER A 489 5.00 -7.72 7.85
CA SER A 489 3.79 -7.41 8.61
C SER A 489 3.12 -6.12 8.08
N LEU A 490 1.79 -6.07 8.16
CA LEU A 490 1.00 -4.84 8.05
C LEU A 490 0.56 -4.40 9.44
N HIS A 491 1.05 -3.24 9.89
CA HIS A 491 0.50 -2.58 11.07
C HIS A 491 -0.88 -1.97 10.76
N ILE A 492 -1.85 -2.25 11.62
CA ILE A 492 -3.23 -1.77 11.55
C ILE A 492 -3.47 -0.88 12.78
N PRO A 493 -3.46 0.45 12.62
CA PRO A 493 -3.68 1.39 13.72
C PRO A 493 -5.06 1.28 14.33
N SER A 494 -5.20 1.76 15.56
CA SER A 494 -6.50 1.87 16.21
C SER A 494 -7.48 2.70 15.35
N ARG A 495 -8.75 2.27 15.27
CA ARG A 495 -9.82 2.88 14.44
C ARG A 495 -9.62 2.82 12.92
N ASN A 496 -8.50 2.32 12.42
CA ASN A 496 -8.21 2.27 10.98
C ASN A 496 -8.39 0.84 10.41
N TRP A 497 -9.60 0.32 10.50
CA TRP A 497 -9.88 -1.10 10.26
C TRP A 497 -9.89 -1.51 8.78
N ILE A 498 -9.73 -2.81 8.50
CA ILE A 498 -9.73 -3.38 7.15
C ILE A 498 -11.10 -3.21 6.47
N THR A 499 -11.08 -2.66 5.25
CA THR A 499 -12.27 -2.47 4.39
C THR A 499 -12.24 -3.32 3.11
N GLU A 500 -11.05 -3.75 2.66
CA GLU A 500 -10.89 -4.57 1.46
C GLU A 500 -9.71 -5.55 1.60
N ILE A 501 -9.91 -6.78 1.12
CA ILE A 501 -8.84 -7.75 0.86
C ILE A 501 -8.84 -8.06 -0.63
N ARG A 502 -7.81 -7.63 -1.35
CA ARG A 502 -7.59 -7.99 -2.77
C ARG A 502 -6.66 -9.18 -2.87
N VAL A 503 -7.04 -10.15 -3.68
CA VAL A 503 -6.34 -11.42 -3.85
C VAL A 503 -5.85 -11.52 -5.29
N GLY A 504 -4.54 -11.65 -5.46
CA GLY A 504 -3.88 -11.83 -6.75
C GLY A 504 -3.51 -13.29 -7.00
N ILE A 505 -3.94 -13.85 -8.13
CA ILE A 505 -3.55 -15.21 -8.58
C ILE A 505 -2.78 -15.15 -9.90
N ASN A 506 -1.96 -16.17 -10.18
CA ASN A 506 -1.34 -16.34 -11.49
C ASN A 506 -2.36 -16.68 -12.57
N GLU A 507 -2.26 -16.04 -13.74
CA GLU A 507 -3.14 -16.27 -14.90
C GLU A 507 -2.84 -17.60 -15.60
N VAL A 508 -3.84 -18.14 -16.30
CA VAL A 508 -3.75 -19.41 -17.03
C VAL A 508 -3.15 -19.20 -18.42
N ASP A 509 -2.00 -19.81 -18.70
CA ASP A 509 -1.35 -19.74 -20.01
C ASP A 509 -1.56 -21.04 -20.83
N LEU A 510 -2.21 -20.92 -21.99
CA LEU A 510 -2.36 -22.02 -22.97
C LEU A 510 -1.06 -22.36 -23.71
N SER A 511 -0.06 -21.48 -23.70
CA SER A 511 1.22 -21.73 -24.37
C SER A 511 2.07 -22.78 -23.62
N ASN A 512 1.83 -22.91 -22.31
CA ASN A 512 2.44 -23.93 -21.46
C ASN A 512 1.89 -25.33 -21.82
N GLU A 513 2.79 -26.22 -22.25
CA GLU A 513 2.44 -27.52 -22.84
C GLU A 513 1.58 -28.37 -21.90
N ASN A 514 1.77 -28.26 -20.58
CA ASN A 514 1.05 -28.99 -19.54
C ASN A 514 -0.46 -28.70 -19.52
N TRP A 515 -0.88 -27.46 -19.84
CA TRP A 515 -2.30 -27.08 -19.89
C TRP A 515 -2.94 -27.35 -21.25
N SER A 516 -2.12 -27.40 -22.30
CA SER A 516 -2.60 -27.50 -23.69
C SER A 516 -3.02 -28.92 -24.10
N ASN A 517 -2.56 -29.96 -23.38
CA ASN A 517 -2.77 -31.38 -23.73
C ASN A 517 -3.41 -32.18 -22.57
N PRO A 518 -4.73 -32.43 -22.61
CA PRO A 518 -5.45 -33.12 -21.53
C PRO A 518 -5.13 -34.61 -21.39
N TRP A 519 -4.27 -35.19 -22.24
CA TRP A 519 -3.91 -36.62 -22.22
C TRP A 519 -2.59 -36.91 -21.50
N HIS A 520 -1.92 -35.90 -20.93
CA HIS A 520 -0.57 -36.04 -20.37
C HIS A 520 -0.57 -36.33 -18.84
N GLU A 521 -1.39 -37.27 -18.38
CA GLU A 521 -1.59 -37.57 -16.94
C GLU A 521 -0.37 -38.11 -16.18
N GLN A 522 0.76 -38.39 -16.85
CA GLN A 522 1.90 -39.15 -16.28
C GLN A 522 3.25 -38.40 -16.25
N GLY A 523 3.25 -37.07 -16.30
CA GLY A 523 4.47 -36.25 -16.11
C GLY A 523 4.73 -35.90 -14.63
N THR A 524 5.83 -36.40 -14.05
CA THR A 524 6.23 -36.13 -12.65
C THR A 524 7.04 -34.84 -12.46
N GLY A 525 6.76 -33.82 -13.28
CA GLY A 525 7.30 -32.46 -13.09
C GLY A 525 6.42 -31.65 -12.14
N ILE A 526 6.99 -30.64 -11.47
CA ILE A 526 6.24 -29.70 -10.64
C ILE A 526 5.14 -29.08 -11.49
N ARG A 527 3.87 -29.36 -11.16
CA ARG A 527 2.72 -28.72 -11.80
C ARG A 527 2.69 -27.27 -11.30
N ASP A 528 2.81 -26.30 -12.20
CA ASP A 528 2.51 -24.90 -11.90
C ASP A 528 1.07 -24.81 -11.38
N ILE A 529 0.88 -24.71 -10.06
CA ILE A 529 -0.47 -24.52 -9.51
C ILE A 529 -0.90 -23.07 -9.70
N ILE A 530 -2.16 -22.89 -10.08
CA ILE A 530 -2.86 -21.62 -9.87
C ILE A 530 -3.10 -21.54 -8.36
N ALA A 531 -2.68 -20.45 -7.74
CA ALA A 531 -2.80 -20.21 -6.30
C ALA A 531 -2.79 -18.71 -6.01
N ILE A 532 -3.08 -18.33 -4.75
CA ILE A 532 -2.86 -16.96 -4.27
C ILE A 532 -1.36 -16.67 -4.22
N ARG A 533 -0.90 -15.70 -5.02
CA ARG A 533 0.50 -15.25 -5.13
C ARG A 533 0.73 -13.83 -4.56
N ARG A 534 -0.35 -13.08 -4.33
CA ARG A 534 -0.34 -11.71 -3.79
C ARG A 534 -1.61 -11.45 -2.98
N ILE A 535 -1.49 -10.65 -1.94
CA ILE A 535 -2.62 -10.13 -1.17
C ILE A 535 -2.39 -8.65 -0.86
N SER A 536 -3.38 -7.80 -1.12
CA SER A 536 -3.35 -6.38 -0.78
C SER A 536 -4.49 -6.06 0.18
N ILE A 537 -4.19 -5.37 1.26
CA ILE A 537 -5.14 -5.01 2.32
C ILE A 537 -5.35 -3.50 2.28
N THR A 538 -6.61 -3.06 2.17
CA THR A 538 -6.98 -1.64 2.22
C THR A 538 -7.65 -1.35 3.56
N LEU A 539 -7.18 -0.30 4.25
CA LEU A 539 -7.72 0.18 5.52
C LEU A 539 -8.78 1.28 5.32
N ALA A 540 -9.51 1.63 6.38
CA ALA A 540 -10.54 2.67 6.37
C ALA A 540 -10.02 4.06 5.98
N SER A 541 -8.73 4.35 6.22
CA SER A 541 -8.04 5.56 5.75
C SER A 541 -7.77 5.60 4.24
N GLY A 542 -8.00 4.49 3.53
CA GLY A 542 -7.62 4.33 2.13
C GLY A 542 -6.15 3.90 1.91
N LYS A 543 -5.32 3.81 2.96
CA LYS A 543 -3.96 3.24 2.84
C LYS A 543 -4.09 1.76 2.44
N THR A 544 -3.40 1.37 1.37
CA THR A 544 -3.30 -0.04 0.93
C THR A 544 -1.86 -0.51 1.09
N LYS A 545 -1.62 -1.64 1.78
CA LYS A 545 -0.34 -2.36 1.74
C LYS A 545 -0.48 -3.63 0.92
N THR A 546 0.56 -3.99 0.18
CA THR A 546 0.61 -5.20 -0.65
C THR A 546 1.67 -6.13 -0.10
N MET A 547 1.32 -7.40 0.09
CA MET A 547 2.21 -8.47 0.51
C MET A 547 2.24 -9.54 -0.58
N SER A 548 3.43 -9.93 -1.01
CA SER A 548 3.67 -10.96 -2.02
C SER A 548 5.07 -11.50 -1.90
N TRP A 549 5.26 -12.77 -2.20
CA TRP A 549 6.59 -13.38 -2.29
C TRP A 549 7.37 -12.91 -3.53
N HIS A 550 6.67 -12.63 -4.64
CA HIS A 550 7.26 -12.17 -5.90
C HIS A 550 6.40 -11.08 -6.57
N ASN A 551 7.05 -10.04 -7.09
CA ASN A 551 6.40 -8.96 -7.83
C ASN A 551 6.11 -9.38 -9.29
N ARG A 552 5.07 -10.19 -9.50
CA ARG A 552 4.56 -10.57 -10.83
C ARG A 552 3.16 -10.03 -11.06
N ALA A 553 2.88 -9.65 -12.31
CA ALA A 553 1.52 -9.35 -12.76
C ALA A 553 0.61 -10.55 -12.49
N THR A 554 -0.54 -10.28 -11.89
CA THR A 554 -1.49 -11.28 -11.39
C THR A 554 -2.91 -10.78 -11.65
N ALA A 555 -3.82 -11.70 -11.95
CA ALA A 555 -5.25 -11.38 -12.01
C ALA A 555 -5.76 -11.11 -10.59
N GLU A 556 -6.55 -10.06 -10.39
CA GLU A 556 -7.04 -9.62 -9.07
C GLU A 556 -8.54 -9.87 -8.91
N ARG A 557 -8.94 -10.36 -7.72
CA ARG A 557 -10.32 -10.27 -7.23
C ARG A 557 -10.32 -9.43 -5.95
N SER A 558 -11.31 -8.55 -5.80
CA SER A 558 -11.55 -7.83 -4.55
C SER A 558 -12.60 -8.52 -3.69
N LEU A 559 -12.27 -8.75 -2.44
CA LEU A 559 -13.19 -9.09 -1.37
C LEU A 559 -13.38 -7.81 -0.53
N SER A 560 -14.44 -7.04 -0.82
CA SER A 560 -14.75 -5.81 -0.08
C SER A 560 -15.72 -6.08 1.08
N VAL A 561 -15.52 -5.38 2.19
CA VAL A 561 -16.51 -5.28 3.27
C VAL A 561 -17.67 -4.41 2.79
N LEU A 562 -18.91 -4.80 3.09
CA LEU A 562 -20.09 -4.08 2.66
C LEU A 562 -20.29 -2.77 3.43
N PRO A 563 -20.95 -1.76 2.82
CA PRO A 563 -21.35 -0.54 3.52
C PRO A 563 -22.16 -0.83 4.79
N GLY A 564 -21.70 -0.30 5.93
CA GLY A 564 -22.32 -0.50 7.25
C GLY A 564 -21.94 -1.81 7.96
N MET A 565 -21.08 -2.65 7.35
CA MET A 565 -20.51 -3.85 7.95
C MET A 565 -19.04 -3.61 8.31
N HIS A 566 -18.48 -4.47 9.17
CA HIS A 566 -17.05 -4.55 9.45
C HIS A 566 -16.56 -5.98 9.18
N LEU A 567 -15.29 -6.12 8.78
CA LEU A 567 -14.62 -7.42 8.76
C LEU A 567 -14.47 -7.93 10.20
N ILE A 568 -15.03 -9.10 10.50
CA ILE A 568 -14.90 -9.73 11.83
C ILE A 568 -14.08 -11.02 11.80
N GLY A 569 -13.82 -11.57 10.62
CA GLY A 569 -13.22 -12.90 10.46
C GLY A 569 -13.01 -13.32 9.02
N LEU A 570 -12.38 -14.48 8.84
CA LEU A 570 -12.16 -15.13 7.54
C LEU A 570 -12.73 -16.55 7.56
N THR A 571 -13.20 -17.03 6.42
CA THR A 571 -13.68 -18.40 6.22
C THR A 571 -13.19 -18.94 4.88
N GLY A 572 -12.95 -20.25 4.79
CA GLY A 572 -12.39 -20.83 3.58
C GLY A 572 -12.00 -22.30 3.71
N ARG A 573 -11.13 -22.74 2.81
CA ARG A 573 -10.69 -24.14 2.72
C ARG A 573 -9.21 -24.22 2.38
N THR A 574 -8.48 -25.11 3.04
CA THR A 574 -7.05 -25.39 2.76
C THR A 574 -6.85 -26.77 2.14
N ALA A 575 -5.82 -26.88 1.30
CA ALA A 575 -5.31 -28.14 0.77
C ALA A 575 -4.49 -28.89 1.85
N PRO A 576 -4.20 -30.20 1.69
CA PRO A 576 -3.31 -30.94 2.59
C PRO A 576 -1.88 -30.38 2.68
N SER A 577 -1.45 -29.62 1.66
CA SER A 577 -0.18 -28.87 1.66
C SER A 577 -0.21 -27.59 2.50
N GLY A 578 -1.36 -27.22 3.06
CA GLY A 578 -1.59 -25.95 3.78
C GLY A 578 -2.03 -24.79 2.88
N VAL A 579 -1.90 -24.89 1.55
CA VAL A 579 -2.26 -23.82 0.60
C VAL A 579 -3.75 -23.48 0.69
N ILE A 580 -4.08 -22.18 0.72
CA ILE A 580 -5.45 -21.68 0.76
C ILE A 580 -6.10 -21.89 -0.62
N THR A 581 -7.13 -22.73 -0.66
CA THR A 581 -7.88 -23.08 -1.88
C THR A 581 -9.09 -22.18 -2.12
N HIS A 582 -9.69 -21.68 -1.03
CA HIS A 582 -10.88 -20.82 -1.03
C HIS A 582 -10.75 -19.82 0.12
N LEU A 583 -11.18 -18.58 -0.09
CA LEU A 583 -11.16 -17.51 0.92
C LEU A 583 -12.40 -16.62 0.76
N GLY A 584 -13.07 -16.32 1.88
CA GLY A 584 -14.21 -15.42 1.96
C GLY A 584 -14.22 -14.67 3.29
N LEU A 585 -14.93 -13.54 3.34
CA LEU A 585 -14.99 -12.68 4.52
C LEU A 585 -16.16 -13.08 5.43
N LEU A 586 -15.94 -13.04 6.74
CA LEU A 586 -17.00 -12.97 7.74
C LEU A 586 -17.16 -11.51 8.13
N GLN A 587 -18.36 -10.96 7.97
CA GLN A 587 -18.66 -9.56 8.25
C GLN A 587 -19.97 -9.39 9.03
N ALA A 588 -20.02 -8.40 9.92
CA ALA A 588 -21.17 -8.11 10.79
C ALA A 588 -21.36 -6.59 10.96
N PRO A 589 -22.58 -6.11 11.26
CA PRO A 589 -22.83 -4.70 11.58
C PRO A 589 -22.39 -4.41 13.02
N ALA A 590 -21.83 -3.22 13.26
CA ALA A 590 -21.50 -2.80 14.63
C ALA A 590 -22.78 -2.40 15.40
N PRO A 591 -22.84 -2.55 16.74
CA PRO A 591 -24.05 -2.31 17.54
C PRO A 591 -24.57 -0.87 17.49
N SER A 592 -23.70 0.08 17.13
CA SER A 592 -24.01 1.49 16.94
C SER A 592 -24.81 1.80 15.67
N PHE A 593 -24.95 0.85 14.74
CA PHE A 593 -25.83 1.00 13.58
C PHE A 593 -27.26 0.53 13.90
N PRO A 594 -28.29 1.39 13.76
CA PRO A 594 -29.66 1.00 14.04
C PRO A 594 -30.12 -0.10 13.10
N SER A 595 -30.57 -1.23 13.65
CA SER A 595 -30.94 -2.45 12.91
C SER A 595 -32.04 -2.25 11.87
N SER A 596 -32.76 -1.12 11.94
CA SER A 596 -33.84 -0.72 11.03
C SER A 596 -33.39 -0.28 9.64
N SER A 597 -32.09 0.00 9.41
CA SER A 597 -31.58 0.40 8.09
C SER A 597 -31.18 -0.79 7.19
N CYS A 598 -31.01 -1.99 7.76
CA CYS A 598 -30.48 -3.18 7.06
C CYS A 598 -31.59 -4.16 6.63
N SER A 599 -32.65 -3.65 5.98
CA SER A 599 -33.82 -4.44 5.54
C SER A 599 -33.68 -5.09 4.15
N LEU A 600 -32.64 -4.71 3.39
CA LEU A 600 -32.31 -5.33 2.11
C LEU A 600 -31.30 -6.47 2.34
N SER A 601 -31.57 -7.65 1.78
CA SER A 601 -30.57 -8.73 1.70
C SER A 601 -29.37 -8.22 0.87
N PRO A 602 -28.20 -7.98 1.48
CA PRO A 602 -27.11 -7.35 0.76
C PRO A 602 -26.54 -8.32 -0.28
N LYS A 603 -26.33 -7.83 -1.50
CA LYS A 603 -25.72 -8.59 -2.58
C LYS A 603 -24.32 -8.06 -2.85
N CYS A 604 -23.38 -8.96 -3.10
CA CYS A 604 -22.06 -8.61 -3.62
C CYS A 604 -22.24 -8.00 -5.02
N PRO A 605 -21.67 -6.82 -5.34
CA PRO A 605 -21.68 -6.28 -6.69
C PRO A 605 -21.03 -7.25 -7.69
N SER A 606 -21.60 -7.38 -8.89
CA SER A 606 -21.10 -8.24 -9.97
C SER A 606 -19.61 -8.08 -10.25
N ALA A 607 -19.09 -6.86 -10.12
CA ALA A 607 -17.67 -6.57 -10.31
C ALA A 607 -16.74 -7.19 -9.25
N GLN A 608 -17.24 -7.47 -8.04
CA GLN A 608 -16.46 -8.09 -6.95
C GLN A 608 -16.50 -9.64 -7.00
N LEU A 609 -17.50 -10.22 -7.67
CA LEU A 609 -17.58 -11.67 -7.91
C LEU A 609 -16.56 -12.13 -8.95
N ARG A 610 -16.22 -11.28 -9.93
CA ARG A 610 -15.30 -11.59 -11.03
C ARG A 610 -13.84 -11.49 -10.59
N LEU A 611 -13.03 -12.44 -11.07
CA LEU A 611 -11.58 -12.29 -11.16
C LEU A 611 -11.27 -11.42 -12.38
N TRP A 612 -10.42 -10.40 -12.26
CA TRP A 612 -10.04 -9.49 -13.35
C TRP A 612 -8.62 -9.75 -13.83
N ALA A 613 -8.42 -9.84 -15.14
CA ALA A 613 -7.09 -9.92 -15.75
C ALA A 613 -6.24 -8.70 -15.34
N CYS A 614 -4.93 -8.88 -15.23
CA CYS A 614 -3.98 -7.81 -14.88
C CYS A 614 -4.05 -6.58 -15.81
N THR A 615 -4.49 -6.76 -17.06
CA THR A 615 -4.71 -5.69 -18.04
C THR A 615 -5.99 -4.88 -17.82
N SER A 616 -6.91 -5.38 -17.00
CA SER A 616 -8.29 -4.87 -16.82
C SER A 616 -8.66 -4.60 -15.36
N ILE A 617 -7.68 -4.47 -14.46
CA ILE A 617 -7.96 -4.20 -13.02
C ILE A 617 -8.43 -2.76 -12.74
N ARG A 618 -8.12 -1.79 -13.62
CA ARG A 618 -8.41 -0.35 -13.40
C ARG A 618 -9.03 0.30 -14.63
N ALA A 619 -9.94 1.23 -14.41
CA ALA A 619 -10.53 2.10 -15.41
C ALA A 619 -10.35 3.60 -15.03
N PRO A 620 -10.16 4.49 -16.02
CA PRO A 620 -9.99 5.92 -15.79
C PRO A 620 -11.29 6.66 -15.42
N HIS A 621 -11.19 7.58 -14.45
CA HIS A 621 -12.23 8.52 -14.06
C HIS A 621 -11.60 9.86 -13.66
N ASN A 622 -12.07 10.98 -14.22
CA ASN A 622 -11.60 12.34 -13.91
C ASN A 622 -10.05 12.53 -13.90
N GLY A 623 -9.32 11.78 -14.75
CA GLY A 623 -7.86 11.84 -14.84
C GLY A 623 -7.09 10.89 -13.90
N ALA A 624 -7.78 10.15 -13.02
CA ALA A 624 -7.20 9.14 -12.14
C ALA A 624 -7.64 7.72 -12.55
N MET A 625 -6.84 6.70 -12.21
CA MET A 625 -7.17 5.29 -12.49
C MET A 625 -7.79 4.62 -11.26
N HIS A 626 -9.08 4.28 -11.32
CA HIS A 626 -9.81 3.62 -10.24
C HIS A 626 -9.96 2.11 -10.50
N PRO A 627 -9.96 1.24 -9.48
CA PRO A 627 -10.25 -0.18 -9.67
C PRO A 627 -11.67 -0.39 -10.22
N ILE A 628 -11.87 -1.38 -11.12
CA ILE A 628 -13.18 -1.57 -11.78
C ILE A 628 -14.29 -1.88 -10.77
N TRP A 629 -13.99 -2.67 -9.73
CA TRP A 629 -14.94 -3.06 -8.68
C TRP A 629 -15.30 -1.96 -7.68
N SER A 630 -14.61 -0.81 -7.70
CA SER A 630 -14.86 0.36 -6.86
C SER A 630 -14.93 1.66 -7.68
N HIS A 631 -15.22 1.56 -8.97
CA HIS A 631 -15.23 2.69 -9.88
C HIS A 631 -16.45 3.60 -9.64
N PRO A 632 -16.29 4.94 -9.49
CA PRO A 632 -17.37 5.82 -9.02
C PRO A 632 -18.65 5.82 -9.85
N THR A 633 -18.54 5.64 -11.18
CA THR A 633 -19.66 5.78 -12.13
C THR A 633 -19.92 4.55 -13.02
N LEU A 634 -19.10 3.50 -12.91
CA LEU A 634 -19.11 2.37 -13.86
C LEU A 634 -19.80 1.17 -13.22
N THR A 635 -20.88 0.69 -13.84
CA THR A 635 -21.63 -0.46 -13.37
C THR A 635 -21.41 -1.65 -14.31
N VAL A 636 -20.98 -2.77 -13.74
CA VAL A 636 -20.86 -4.07 -14.40
C VAL A 636 -22.20 -4.80 -14.28
N HIS A 637 -22.80 -5.15 -15.42
CA HIS A 637 -24.00 -5.98 -15.48
C HIS A 637 -23.66 -7.37 -16.02
N ASP A 638 -24.08 -8.40 -15.30
CA ASP A 638 -23.96 -9.78 -15.76
C ASP A 638 -25.06 -10.10 -16.77
N LEU A 639 -24.69 -10.69 -17.91
CA LEU A 639 -25.64 -11.42 -18.74
C LEU A 639 -25.53 -12.90 -18.33
N PRO A 640 -26.63 -13.57 -17.94
CA PRO A 640 -26.57 -14.91 -17.36
C PRO A 640 -25.98 -15.90 -18.38
N PRO A 641 -24.86 -16.57 -18.06
CA PRO A 641 -24.33 -17.59 -18.93
C PRO A 641 -25.04 -18.93 -18.66
N SER A 642 -25.36 -19.67 -19.73
CA SER A 642 -25.72 -21.09 -19.62
C SER A 642 -24.50 -21.94 -19.99
N VAL A 643 -23.42 -21.87 -19.19
CA VAL A 643 -22.20 -22.64 -19.49
C VAL A 643 -22.38 -24.13 -19.12
N PRO A 644 -22.11 -25.07 -20.05
CA PRO A 644 -21.72 -26.43 -19.68
C PRO A 644 -20.36 -26.43 -18.93
N PRO A 645 -19.91 -27.54 -18.32
CA PRO A 645 -18.66 -27.55 -17.56
C PRO A 645 -17.42 -27.21 -18.42
N THR A 646 -16.73 -26.14 -18.04
CA THR A 646 -15.40 -25.75 -18.53
C THR A 646 -14.29 -26.59 -17.89
N LEU A 647 -13.11 -26.62 -18.51
CA LEU A 647 -11.92 -27.30 -17.95
C LEU A 647 -11.45 -26.68 -16.62
N PHE A 648 -11.72 -25.39 -16.43
CA PHE A 648 -11.35 -24.60 -15.25
C PHE A 648 -12.62 -24.06 -14.56
N PRO A 649 -12.66 -24.00 -13.22
CA PRO A 649 -13.72 -23.30 -12.49
C PRO A 649 -13.85 -21.83 -12.92
N ALA A 650 -15.08 -21.30 -12.98
CA ALA A 650 -15.32 -19.89 -13.30
C ALA A 650 -14.57 -18.92 -12.37
N ASP A 651 -14.40 -19.28 -11.09
CA ASP A 651 -13.75 -18.44 -10.09
C ASP A 651 -12.29 -18.09 -10.40
N ILE A 652 -11.57 -18.89 -11.17
CA ILE A 652 -10.15 -18.67 -11.51
C ILE A 652 -9.94 -18.15 -12.94
N LEU A 653 -11.03 -17.91 -13.69
CA LEU A 653 -10.95 -17.46 -15.07
C LEU A 653 -10.99 -15.93 -15.14
N PRO A 654 -9.94 -15.28 -15.69
CA PRO A 654 -9.81 -13.83 -15.64
C PRO A 654 -10.74 -13.14 -16.64
N HIS A 655 -11.44 -12.12 -16.15
CA HIS A 655 -12.32 -11.24 -16.92
C HIS A 655 -11.56 -10.04 -17.43
N GLN A 656 -11.89 -9.62 -18.64
CA GLN A 656 -11.33 -8.44 -19.27
C GLN A 656 -12.42 -7.42 -19.56
N ALA A 657 -12.10 -6.14 -19.40
CA ALA A 657 -13.01 -5.03 -19.63
C ALA A 657 -12.62 -4.32 -20.93
N LEU A 658 -13.54 -4.24 -21.89
CA LEU A 658 -13.38 -3.44 -23.10
C LEU A 658 -14.26 -2.20 -22.99
N LEU A 659 -13.64 -1.05 -22.71
CA LEU A 659 -14.31 0.24 -22.81
C LEU A 659 -14.19 0.78 -24.24
N TRP A 660 -15.24 1.44 -24.73
CA TRP A 660 -15.22 2.29 -25.92
C TRP A 660 -15.51 3.76 -25.62
N ALA A 661 -16.05 4.05 -24.44
CA ALA A 661 -16.19 5.38 -23.87
C ALA A 661 -16.01 5.30 -22.34
N GLN A 662 -15.75 6.43 -21.70
CA GLN A 662 -15.80 6.60 -20.23
C GLN A 662 -16.89 7.63 -19.88
N ARG A 663 -17.09 8.61 -20.77
CA ARG A 663 -18.12 9.65 -20.69
C ARG A 663 -18.93 9.74 -22.01
N PRO A 664 -20.18 10.24 -21.99
CA PRO A 664 -21.01 10.34 -23.20
C PRO A 664 -20.37 11.08 -24.38
N ALA A 665 -19.55 12.10 -24.12
CA ALA A 665 -18.86 12.86 -25.17
C ALA A 665 -17.84 12.02 -25.97
N GLU A 666 -17.20 11.03 -25.34
CA GLU A 666 -16.17 10.20 -25.98
C GLU A 666 -16.77 9.17 -26.96
N TYR A 667 -18.08 8.93 -26.87
CA TYR A 667 -18.80 8.07 -27.82
C TYR A 667 -18.62 8.54 -29.28
N GLN A 668 -18.39 9.84 -29.49
CA GLN A 668 -18.08 10.42 -30.80
C GLN A 668 -16.85 9.78 -31.47
N SER A 669 -15.97 9.12 -30.72
CA SER A 669 -14.78 8.42 -31.26
C SER A 669 -15.06 6.97 -31.67
N LEU A 670 -16.24 6.41 -31.38
CA LEU A 670 -16.57 5.02 -31.71
C LEU A 670 -17.01 4.86 -33.17
N MET A 671 -16.05 4.56 -34.04
CA MET A 671 -16.28 4.35 -35.48
C MET A 671 -16.63 2.90 -35.87
N ARG A 672 -16.20 1.91 -35.07
CA ARG A 672 -16.47 0.48 -35.30
C ARG A 672 -16.18 -0.38 -34.06
N ILE A 673 -16.85 -1.52 -33.99
CA ILE A 673 -16.43 -2.70 -33.20
C ILE A 673 -15.92 -3.77 -34.17
N SER A 674 -14.84 -4.45 -33.82
CA SER A 674 -14.24 -5.54 -34.62
C SER A 674 -14.06 -6.78 -33.74
N VAL A 675 -14.43 -7.95 -34.27
CA VAL A 675 -14.39 -9.23 -33.55
C VAL A 675 -13.62 -10.25 -34.37
N LEU A 676 -12.52 -10.76 -33.81
CA LEU A 676 -11.75 -11.86 -34.36
C LEU A 676 -12.50 -13.17 -34.11
N GLN A 677 -12.76 -13.90 -35.20
CA GLN A 677 -13.57 -15.11 -35.21
C GLN A 677 -12.86 -16.24 -35.96
N ILE A 678 -12.72 -17.40 -35.30
CA ILE A 678 -12.00 -18.54 -35.84
C ILE A 678 -13.00 -19.63 -36.24
N PRO A 679 -13.13 -19.98 -37.53
CA PRO A 679 -14.12 -20.94 -38.00
C PRO A 679 -13.71 -22.38 -37.59
N ILE A 680 -14.43 -22.95 -36.63
CA ILE A 680 -14.19 -24.33 -36.17
C ILE A 680 -15.04 -25.32 -36.97
N PRO A 681 -14.47 -26.42 -37.51
CA PRO A 681 -15.24 -27.50 -38.11
C PRO A 681 -16.23 -28.14 -37.13
N THR A 682 -17.52 -28.13 -37.44
CA THR A 682 -18.58 -28.72 -36.61
C THR A 682 -19.36 -29.86 -37.29
N GLY A 683 -19.11 -30.12 -38.58
CA GLY A 683 -19.64 -31.27 -39.29
C GLY A 683 -19.55 -31.13 -40.81
N ILE A 684 -20.28 -31.98 -41.52
CA ILE A 684 -20.42 -31.92 -42.98
C ILE A 684 -21.89 -31.63 -43.29
N ALA A 685 -22.16 -30.68 -44.19
CA ALA A 685 -23.49 -30.36 -44.67
C ALA A 685 -23.99 -31.43 -45.67
N PRO A 686 -25.32 -31.51 -45.94
CA PRO A 686 -25.87 -32.49 -46.88
C PRO A 686 -25.33 -32.39 -48.32
N ASP A 687 -24.72 -31.27 -48.69
CA ASP A 687 -24.06 -31.03 -49.99
C ASP A 687 -22.57 -31.40 -50.01
N GLY A 688 -22.03 -31.92 -48.90
CA GLY A 688 -20.62 -32.27 -48.74
C GLY A 688 -19.71 -31.11 -48.29
N THR A 689 -20.23 -29.90 -48.09
CA THR A 689 -19.42 -28.77 -47.60
C THR A 689 -19.15 -28.88 -46.09
N LEU A 690 -18.01 -28.36 -45.63
CA LEU A 690 -17.67 -28.36 -44.21
C LEU A 690 -18.52 -27.31 -43.48
N ARG A 691 -19.35 -27.73 -42.53
CA ARG A 691 -20.04 -26.80 -41.63
C ARG A 691 -19.03 -26.28 -40.63
N THR A 692 -18.89 -24.96 -40.56
CA THR A 692 -18.10 -24.29 -39.54
C THR A 692 -19.00 -23.51 -38.59
N THR A 693 -18.56 -23.40 -37.34
CA THR A 693 -19.12 -22.48 -36.34
C THR A 693 -17.99 -21.60 -35.85
N PRO A 694 -18.10 -20.27 -35.97
CA PRO A 694 -17.01 -19.37 -35.56
C PRO A 694 -16.96 -19.25 -34.04
N ASP A 695 -15.78 -19.49 -33.47
CA ASP A 695 -15.47 -19.14 -32.09
C ASP A 695 -15.01 -17.68 -32.01
N ILE A 696 -15.51 -16.94 -31.03
CA ILE A 696 -15.10 -15.57 -30.75
C ILE A 696 -13.84 -15.60 -29.89
N VAL A 697 -12.77 -14.97 -30.37
CA VAL A 697 -11.41 -15.08 -29.79
C VAL A 697 -10.85 -13.74 -29.31
N ALA A 698 -11.26 -12.62 -29.93
CA ALA A 698 -10.96 -11.27 -29.43
C ALA A 698 -11.95 -10.21 -29.93
N ILE A 699 -12.06 -9.10 -29.18
CA ILE A 699 -12.93 -7.95 -29.49
C ILE A 699 -12.12 -6.65 -29.33
N ARG A 700 -12.25 -5.70 -30.26
CA ARG A 700 -11.65 -4.35 -30.16
C ARG A 700 -12.54 -3.23 -30.71
N PRO A 701 -12.43 -1.99 -30.20
CA PRO A 701 -12.88 -0.79 -30.91
C PRO A 701 -12.04 -0.52 -32.17
N GLY A 702 -12.38 0.54 -32.90
CA GLY A 702 -11.68 0.95 -34.13
C GLY A 702 -10.19 1.28 -33.93
N HIS A 703 -9.39 1.18 -35.00
CA HIS A 703 -7.93 1.34 -34.95
C HIS A 703 -7.47 2.76 -34.53
N ASN A 704 -8.35 3.76 -34.62
CA ASN A 704 -8.06 5.15 -34.25
C ASN A 704 -8.51 5.49 -32.83
N TRP A 705 -8.89 4.49 -32.03
CA TRP A 705 -9.39 4.67 -30.67
C TRP A 705 -8.23 4.61 -29.65
N THR A 706 -8.26 5.51 -28.67
CA THR A 706 -7.17 5.73 -27.70
C THR A 706 -7.64 5.81 -26.23
N PHE A 707 -8.93 5.62 -25.95
CA PHE A 707 -9.59 6.07 -24.72
C PHE A 707 -9.76 5.01 -23.62
N GLY A 708 -8.67 4.32 -23.27
CA GLY A 708 -8.67 3.35 -22.16
C GLY A 708 -7.76 2.16 -22.42
N THR A 709 -7.46 1.43 -21.35
CA THR A 709 -6.64 0.23 -21.36
C THR A 709 -7.48 -0.94 -20.86
N PRO A 710 -7.51 -2.09 -21.56
CA PRO A 710 -6.78 -2.46 -22.78
C PRO A 710 -7.44 -1.99 -24.09
N SER A 711 -6.67 -1.96 -25.18
CA SER A 711 -7.13 -1.60 -26.54
C SER A 711 -7.95 -2.69 -27.26
N HIS A 712 -8.06 -3.86 -26.62
CA HIS A 712 -8.74 -5.07 -27.09
C HIS A 712 -8.92 -6.00 -25.88
N ILE A 713 -9.79 -7.00 -26.02
CA ILE A 713 -9.94 -8.12 -25.09
C ILE A 713 -9.87 -9.43 -25.85
N GLY A 714 -9.48 -10.51 -25.18
CA GLY A 714 -9.12 -11.79 -25.79
C GLY A 714 -7.72 -11.76 -26.41
N ILE A 715 -7.37 -12.81 -27.16
CA ILE A 715 -6.06 -12.89 -27.82
C ILE A 715 -6.16 -12.34 -29.25
N GLN A 716 -5.38 -11.28 -29.55
CA GLN A 716 -5.44 -10.56 -30.84
C GLN A 716 -5.16 -11.43 -32.08
N GLY A 717 -4.68 -12.65 -31.87
CA GLY A 717 -4.09 -13.49 -32.89
C GLY A 717 -2.73 -12.97 -33.38
N PRO A 718 -2.10 -13.70 -34.32
CA PRO A 718 -2.64 -14.90 -34.94
C PRO A 718 -2.62 -16.14 -34.05
N VAL A 719 -3.61 -17.02 -34.22
CA VAL A 719 -3.74 -18.30 -33.50
C VAL A 719 -3.55 -19.48 -34.47
N PRO A 720 -3.01 -20.63 -34.01
CA PRO A 720 -2.68 -21.76 -34.89
C PRO A 720 -3.77 -22.22 -35.84
N ALA A 721 -5.03 -22.27 -35.40
CA ALA A 721 -6.17 -22.72 -36.21
C ALA A 721 -6.55 -21.80 -37.39
N GLN A 722 -5.91 -20.63 -37.55
CA GLN A 722 -6.00 -19.82 -38.77
C GLN A 722 -5.21 -20.44 -39.93
N ASP A 723 -4.17 -21.24 -39.65
CA ASP A 723 -3.41 -21.95 -40.66
C ASP A 723 -4.08 -23.29 -41.01
N PRO A 724 -4.42 -23.57 -42.28
CA PRO A 724 -4.98 -24.86 -42.68
C PRO A 724 -4.14 -26.07 -42.22
N ALA A 725 -2.81 -25.90 -42.14
CA ALA A 725 -1.89 -26.94 -41.68
C ALA A 725 -2.20 -27.43 -40.26
N TRP A 726 -2.82 -26.62 -39.40
CA TRP A 726 -3.20 -27.02 -38.04
C TRP A 726 -4.11 -28.26 -37.99
N ASN A 727 -5.02 -28.38 -38.96
CA ASN A 727 -5.97 -29.49 -39.07
C ASN A 727 -5.57 -30.52 -40.13
N SER A 728 -4.71 -30.16 -41.10
CA SER A 728 -4.35 -31.01 -42.24
C SER A 728 -2.88 -31.51 -42.24
N ALA A 729 -2.07 -31.17 -41.24
CA ALA A 729 -0.69 -31.64 -41.15
C ALA A 729 -0.61 -33.17 -41.12
N SER A 730 0.42 -33.75 -41.73
CA SER A 730 0.69 -35.19 -41.64
C SER A 730 1.62 -35.53 -40.48
N SER A 731 2.40 -34.56 -40.00
CA SER A 731 3.33 -34.70 -38.88
C SER A 731 3.36 -33.44 -38.00
N ALA A 732 3.90 -33.57 -36.78
CA ALA A 732 4.07 -32.42 -35.89
C ALA A 732 5.07 -31.37 -36.42
N HIS A 733 5.98 -31.75 -37.32
CA HIS A 733 6.93 -30.82 -37.96
C HIS A 733 6.27 -29.89 -39.00
N ASP A 734 5.10 -30.27 -39.51
CA ASP A 734 4.35 -29.47 -40.49
C ASP A 734 3.43 -28.42 -39.83
N LEU A 735 3.37 -28.40 -38.49
CA LEU A 735 2.50 -27.50 -37.73
C LEU A 735 3.03 -26.06 -37.73
N PRO A 736 2.14 -25.06 -37.74
CA PRO A 736 2.53 -23.67 -37.69
C PRO A 736 3.24 -23.32 -36.38
N THR A 737 4.44 -22.76 -36.49
CA THR A 737 5.16 -22.13 -35.37
C THR A 737 4.60 -20.73 -35.09
N PRO A 738 4.77 -20.17 -33.87
CA PRO A 738 4.36 -18.80 -33.56
C PRO A 738 4.94 -17.78 -34.56
N ARG A 739 6.19 -17.95 -34.97
CA ARG A 739 6.85 -17.10 -35.96
C ARG A 739 6.17 -17.20 -37.34
N SER A 740 5.96 -18.41 -37.86
CA SER A 740 5.31 -18.59 -39.17
C SER A 740 3.85 -18.12 -39.20
N LEU A 741 3.17 -18.09 -38.06
CA LEU A 741 1.83 -17.48 -37.96
C LEU A 741 1.89 -15.97 -38.15
N HIS A 742 2.81 -15.28 -37.47
CA HIS A 742 3.00 -13.83 -37.58
C HIS A 742 3.56 -13.39 -38.94
N GLU A 743 4.25 -14.29 -39.66
CA GLU A 743 4.67 -14.06 -41.05
C GLU A 743 3.50 -14.19 -42.06
N LYS A 744 2.46 -14.97 -41.75
CA LYS A 744 1.28 -15.21 -42.62
C LYS A 744 0.10 -14.30 -42.34
N PHE A 745 -0.17 -14.02 -41.06
CA PHE A 745 -1.39 -13.40 -40.58
C PHE A 745 -1.08 -12.24 -39.64
N LYS A 746 -1.90 -11.19 -39.70
CA LYS A 746 -1.78 -10.03 -38.79
C LYS A 746 -2.67 -10.20 -37.55
N PRO A 747 -2.37 -9.53 -36.42
CA PRO A 747 -3.31 -9.40 -35.32
C PRO A 747 -4.62 -8.76 -35.81
N PHE A 748 -5.75 -9.41 -35.53
CA PHE A 748 -7.05 -9.12 -36.15
C PHE A 748 -6.99 -9.03 -37.69
N ASP A 749 -6.50 -10.09 -38.33
CA ASP A 749 -6.49 -10.25 -39.78
C ASP A 749 -7.92 -10.12 -40.36
N ASP A 750 -8.09 -9.32 -41.42
CA ASP A 750 -9.40 -9.03 -42.02
C ASP A 750 -10.09 -10.31 -42.57
N ALA A 751 -9.33 -11.35 -42.93
CA ALA A 751 -9.91 -12.64 -43.37
C ALA A 751 -10.66 -13.39 -42.26
N PHE A 752 -10.38 -13.08 -40.99
CA PHE A 752 -10.97 -13.69 -39.80
C PHE A 752 -11.68 -12.69 -38.89
N THR A 753 -11.71 -11.40 -39.27
CA THR A 753 -12.28 -10.33 -38.44
C THR A 753 -13.59 -9.83 -39.05
N GLN A 754 -14.66 -9.88 -38.26
CA GLN A 754 -15.92 -9.25 -38.64
C GLN A 754 -16.00 -7.85 -38.02
N HIS A 755 -16.51 -6.89 -38.79
CA HIS A 755 -16.66 -5.49 -38.36
C HIS A 755 -18.12 -5.06 -38.32
N PHE A 756 -18.47 -4.30 -37.29
CA PHE A 756 -19.70 -3.51 -37.23
C PHE A 756 -19.31 -2.04 -37.15
N ALA A 757 -19.52 -1.29 -38.25
CA ALA A 757 -19.33 0.16 -38.26
C ALA A 757 -20.42 0.84 -37.42
N ILE A 758 -20.05 1.87 -36.65
CA ILE A 758 -20.91 2.68 -35.77
C ILE A 758 -20.63 4.14 -36.09
N ASP A 759 -21.65 4.97 -36.28
CA ASP A 759 -21.50 6.40 -36.54
C ASP A 759 -21.52 7.21 -35.24
N GLY A 760 -20.51 6.98 -34.39
CA GLY A 760 -20.30 7.74 -33.15
C GLY A 760 -20.34 9.27 -33.35
N PRO A 761 -19.64 9.84 -34.36
CA PRO A 761 -19.68 11.28 -34.64
C PRO A 761 -21.09 11.79 -34.97
N GLY A 762 -21.91 11.00 -35.67
CA GLY A 762 -23.31 11.29 -35.93
C GLY A 762 -24.27 10.98 -34.77
N GLY A 763 -23.77 10.69 -33.57
CA GLY A 763 -24.58 10.41 -32.39
C GLY A 763 -25.23 9.03 -32.37
N GLU A 764 -24.68 8.06 -33.10
CA GLU A 764 -25.10 6.67 -32.96
C GLU A 764 -24.48 6.02 -31.72
N VAL A 765 -25.31 5.43 -30.87
CA VAL A 765 -24.89 4.77 -29.63
C VAL A 765 -25.45 3.35 -29.53
N VAL A 766 -24.68 2.43 -28.95
CA VAL A 766 -25.16 1.10 -28.55
C VAL A 766 -26.14 1.24 -27.39
N THR A 767 -27.33 0.68 -27.55
CA THR A 767 -28.44 0.75 -26.59
C THR A 767 -28.78 -0.60 -25.99
N GLU A 768 -28.47 -1.70 -26.69
CA GLU A 768 -28.73 -3.06 -26.23
C GLU A 768 -27.55 -3.98 -26.57
N VAL A 769 -27.18 -4.85 -25.63
CA VAL A 769 -26.26 -5.97 -25.85
C VAL A 769 -27.06 -7.25 -25.65
N HIS A 770 -27.00 -8.13 -26.65
CA HIS A 770 -27.68 -9.41 -26.68
C HIS A 770 -26.62 -10.51 -26.76
N VAL A 771 -26.67 -11.51 -25.90
CA VAL A 771 -25.72 -12.65 -25.87
C VAL A 771 -26.53 -13.95 -25.94
N SER A 772 -26.10 -14.92 -26.75
CA SER A 772 -26.78 -16.21 -26.80
C SER A 772 -26.57 -16.99 -25.51
N GLU A 773 -27.53 -17.83 -25.12
CA GLU A 773 -27.45 -18.62 -23.87
C GLU A 773 -26.16 -19.47 -23.77
N ASP A 774 -25.71 -20.03 -24.90
CA ASP A 774 -24.48 -20.84 -25.02
C ASP A 774 -23.18 -20.01 -25.22
N VAL A 775 -23.31 -18.68 -25.21
CA VAL A 775 -22.23 -17.68 -25.40
C VAL A 775 -21.42 -17.87 -26.70
N ARG A 776 -22.00 -18.56 -27.71
CA ARG A 776 -21.40 -18.73 -29.05
C ARG A 776 -21.67 -17.57 -30.00
N ALA A 777 -22.57 -16.65 -29.64
CA ALA A 777 -22.86 -15.45 -30.41
C ALA A 777 -23.19 -14.27 -29.48
N PHE A 778 -22.89 -13.07 -29.96
CA PHE A 778 -23.46 -11.84 -29.39
C PHE A 778 -23.83 -10.86 -30.51
N LYS A 779 -24.77 -9.97 -30.23
CA LYS A 779 -25.10 -8.86 -31.11
C LYS A 779 -25.31 -7.56 -30.35
N LEU A 780 -24.94 -6.47 -31.00
CA LEU A 780 -25.10 -5.10 -30.50
C LEU A 780 -26.22 -4.43 -31.28
N ARG A 781 -27.16 -3.76 -30.62
CA ARG A 781 -28.16 -2.89 -31.27
C ARG A 781 -27.91 -1.43 -30.92
N THR A 782 -28.03 -0.56 -31.92
CA THR A 782 -27.86 0.90 -31.75
C THR A 782 -29.20 1.64 -31.62
N ASN A 783 -29.15 2.91 -31.19
CA ASN A 783 -30.27 3.86 -31.22
C ASN A 783 -30.81 4.16 -32.64
N ARG A 784 -30.18 3.62 -33.70
CA ARG A 784 -30.65 3.68 -35.09
C ARG A 784 -31.24 2.34 -35.57
N GLU A 785 -31.57 1.43 -34.64
CA GLU A 785 -32.10 0.07 -34.90
C GLU A 785 -31.19 -0.79 -35.82
N ARG A 786 -29.88 -0.48 -35.87
CA ARG A 786 -28.90 -1.29 -36.60
C ARG A 786 -28.36 -2.38 -35.67
N GLU A 787 -28.23 -3.59 -36.19
CA GLU A 787 -27.67 -4.73 -35.46
C GLU A 787 -26.31 -5.15 -36.03
N GLY A 788 -25.32 -5.30 -35.16
CA GLY A 788 -24.03 -5.94 -35.46
C GLY A 788 -23.98 -7.32 -34.82
N HIS A 789 -24.09 -8.38 -35.61
CA HIS A 789 -24.11 -9.77 -35.15
C HIS A 789 -22.76 -10.45 -35.31
N PHE A 790 -22.26 -11.11 -34.27
CA PHE A 790 -20.98 -11.81 -34.23
C PHE A 790 -21.14 -13.24 -33.68
N GLY A 791 -20.29 -14.16 -34.11
CA GLY A 791 -20.33 -15.57 -33.71
C GLY A 791 -21.33 -16.40 -34.52
N ALA A 792 -21.82 -17.47 -33.91
CA ALA A 792 -22.67 -18.47 -34.56
C ALA A 792 -23.98 -17.89 -35.11
N GLN A 793 -24.23 -18.06 -36.42
CA GLN A 793 -25.39 -17.45 -37.11
C GLN A 793 -26.74 -18.15 -36.85
N ASN A 794 -26.74 -19.38 -36.35
CA ASN A 794 -27.93 -20.21 -36.15
C ASN A 794 -27.99 -20.76 -34.72
N VAL A 795 -27.94 -19.88 -33.72
CA VAL A 795 -28.10 -20.31 -32.32
C VAL A 795 -29.55 -20.68 -32.07
N GLY A 796 -29.81 -21.94 -31.71
CA GLY A 796 -31.17 -22.48 -31.50
C GLY A 796 -31.78 -22.20 -30.14
N GLY A 797 -31.16 -21.34 -29.33
CA GLY A 797 -31.57 -20.99 -27.96
C GLY A 797 -32.08 -19.55 -27.82
N GLY A 798 -32.35 -19.15 -26.59
CA GLY A 798 -32.71 -17.78 -26.24
C GLY A 798 -31.52 -16.81 -26.28
N TRP A 799 -31.85 -15.53 -26.10
CA TRP A 799 -30.89 -14.44 -26.01
C TRP A 799 -31.05 -13.72 -24.66
N ALA A 800 -29.97 -13.64 -23.89
CA ALA A 800 -29.88 -12.76 -22.73
C ALA A 800 -29.66 -11.32 -23.22
N VAL A 801 -30.47 -10.36 -22.76
CA VAL A 801 -30.44 -8.97 -23.25
C VAL A 801 -30.32 -7.99 -22.08
N LYS A 802 -29.33 -7.10 -22.13
CA LYS A 802 -29.27 -5.88 -21.31
C LYS A 802 -29.49 -4.68 -22.21
N LYS A 803 -30.57 -3.97 -21.94
CA LYS A 803 -30.91 -2.67 -22.51
C LYS A 803 -30.49 -1.56 -21.54
N ALA A 804 -29.94 -0.47 -22.07
CA ALA A 804 -29.69 0.74 -21.28
C ALA A 804 -31.01 1.31 -20.74
N GLU A 805 -31.04 1.60 -19.45
CA GLU A 805 -32.14 2.27 -18.77
C GLU A 805 -32.13 3.79 -19.04
N GLU A 806 -33.20 4.49 -18.62
CA GLU A 806 -33.25 5.95 -18.73
C GLU A 806 -32.13 6.59 -17.86
N GLY A 807 -31.30 7.42 -18.49
CA GLY A 807 -30.11 7.98 -17.85
C GLY A 807 -28.90 7.03 -17.76
N GLU A 808 -28.94 5.88 -18.44
CA GLU A 808 -27.81 4.94 -18.53
C GLU A 808 -27.25 4.90 -19.97
N LEU A 809 -25.94 4.67 -20.12
CA LEU A 809 -25.27 4.52 -21.42
C LEU A 809 -24.39 3.26 -21.42
N VAL A 810 -24.47 2.45 -22.49
CA VAL A 810 -23.55 1.32 -22.69
C VAL A 810 -22.21 1.82 -23.17
N VAL A 811 -21.18 1.69 -22.32
CA VAL A 811 -19.83 2.21 -22.59
C VAL A 811 -18.80 1.12 -22.89
N GLY A 812 -19.17 -0.16 -22.76
CA GLY A 812 -18.26 -1.26 -23.01
C GLY A 812 -18.86 -2.64 -22.73
N LEU A 813 -17.98 -3.64 -22.74
CA LEU A 813 -18.27 -5.05 -22.50
C LEU A 813 -17.30 -5.60 -21.46
N THR A 814 -17.74 -6.59 -20.68
CA THR A 814 -16.85 -7.50 -19.97
C THR A 814 -16.85 -8.85 -20.68
N ALA A 815 -15.72 -9.52 -20.77
CA ALA A 815 -15.63 -10.86 -21.37
C ALA A 815 -14.69 -11.78 -20.59
N CYS A 816 -15.01 -13.07 -20.59
CA CYS A 816 -14.11 -14.14 -20.19
C CYS A 816 -13.84 -15.05 -21.40
N PHE A 817 -12.58 -15.42 -21.58
CA PHE A 817 -12.13 -16.35 -22.62
C PHE A 817 -11.56 -17.59 -21.92
N GLY A 818 -12.44 -18.49 -21.45
CA GLY A 818 -12.11 -19.53 -20.48
C GLY A 818 -12.25 -20.99 -20.94
N GLU A 819 -12.56 -21.24 -22.21
CA GLU A 819 -12.65 -22.59 -22.78
C GLU A 819 -11.65 -22.77 -23.93
N ALA A 820 -10.84 -23.81 -23.85
CA ALA A 820 -9.84 -24.12 -24.86
C ALA A 820 -10.52 -24.74 -26.10
N SER A 821 -10.22 -24.22 -27.28
CA SER A 821 -10.87 -24.61 -28.54
C SER A 821 -9.88 -24.72 -29.71
N GLY A 822 -10.39 -25.16 -30.87
CA GLY A 822 -9.61 -25.45 -32.07
C GLY A 822 -8.58 -26.57 -31.83
N TYR A 823 -8.99 -27.70 -31.27
CA TYR A 823 -8.10 -28.83 -31.01
C TYR A 823 -7.53 -29.42 -32.31
N GLY A 824 -6.21 -29.33 -32.48
CA GLY A 824 -5.52 -29.93 -33.62
C GLY A 824 -5.20 -31.40 -33.33
N HIS A 825 -5.82 -32.34 -34.04
CA HIS A 825 -5.61 -33.79 -33.81
C HIS A 825 -4.14 -34.22 -33.93
N VAL A 826 -3.40 -33.61 -34.87
CA VAL A 826 -1.97 -33.88 -35.12
C VAL A 826 -1.09 -33.16 -34.08
N ALA A 827 -1.49 -31.96 -33.66
CA ALA A 827 -0.83 -31.17 -32.63
C ALA A 827 -1.06 -31.70 -31.21
N ARG A 828 -2.13 -32.49 -31.00
CA ARG A 828 -2.63 -32.98 -29.72
C ARG A 828 -2.84 -31.90 -28.66
N ARG A 829 -3.16 -30.68 -29.11
CA ARG A 829 -3.37 -29.50 -28.26
C ARG A 829 -4.40 -28.54 -28.85
N TYR A 830 -4.92 -27.67 -28.01
CA TYR A 830 -5.82 -26.58 -28.39
C TYR A 830 -5.09 -25.41 -29.07
N SER A 831 -5.81 -24.62 -29.86
CA SER A 831 -5.27 -23.46 -30.58
C SER A 831 -5.49 -22.14 -29.85
N HIS A 832 -6.58 -21.98 -29.11
CA HIS A 832 -6.99 -20.68 -28.58
C HIS A 832 -8.01 -20.83 -27.44
N TRP A 833 -8.18 -19.77 -26.67
CA TRP A 833 -9.34 -19.57 -25.82
C TRP A 833 -10.51 -19.04 -26.64
N ARG A 834 -11.71 -19.60 -26.47
CA ARG A 834 -12.97 -19.03 -26.98
C ARG A 834 -13.72 -18.30 -25.86
N LEU A 835 -14.57 -17.34 -26.25
CA LEU A 835 -15.48 -16.63 -25.35
C LEU A 835 -16.37 -17.63 -24.59
N THR A 836 -16.45 -17.47 -23.26
CA THR A 836 -17.26 -18.31 -22.35
C THR A 836 -18.26 -17.52 -21.53
N GLU A 837 -17.94 -16.27 -21.17
CA GLU A 837 -18.86 -15.37 -20.48
C GLU A 837 -18.78 -13.97 -21.07
N MET A 838 -19.90 -13.24 -21.01
CA MET A 838 -19.97 -11.85 -21.42
C MET A 838 -20.87 -11.06 -20.46
N GLY A 839 -20.59 -9.77 -20.32
CA GLY A 839 -21.38 -8.81 -19.55
C GLY A 839 -21.25 -7.41 -20.13
N VAL A 840 -21.93 -6.45 -19.52
CA VAL A 840 -22.10 -5.10 -20.09
C VAL A 840 -21.58 -4.05 -19.12
N LEU A 841 -20.79 -3.11 -19.63
CA LEU A 841 -20.31 -1.95 -18.88
C LEU A 841 -21.18 -0.74 -19.20
N THR A 842 -21.64 -0.08 -18.14
CA THR A 842 -22.55 1.07 -18.24
C THR A 842 -22.09 2.22 -17.34
N VAL A 843 -22.44 3.44 -17.72
CA VAL A 843 -22.34 4.61 -16.83
C VAL A 843 -23.69 5.29 -16.70
N ARG A 844 -23.96 5.88 -15.54
CA ARG A 844 -25.05 6.84 -15.41
C ARG A 844 -24.64 8.19 -15.97
N ILE A 845 -25.56 8.81 -16.70
CA ILE A 845 -25.49 10.19 -17.12
C ILE A 845 -26.31 10.98 -16.10
N ASP A 846 -25.62 11.75 -15.25
CA ASP A 846 -26.31 12.73 -14.40
C ASP A 846 -27.10 13.69 -15.29
N GLY A 847 -28.37 13.92 -14.94
CA GLY A 847 -29.33 14.70 -15.72
C GLY A 847 -29.05 16.21 -15.73
N GLY A 848 -27.87 16.60 -16.21
CA GLY A 848 -27.51 17.97 -16.49
C GLY A 848 -28.28 18.51 -17.70
N ARG A 849 -28.97 19.63 -17.49
CA ARG A 849 -29.38 20.53 -18.58
C ARG A 849 -28.19 21.30 -19.14
#